data_AF-A0A1S2N0P4-F1
#
_entry.id   AF-A0A1S2N0P4-F1
#
_cell.length_a   1.000
_cell.length_b   1.000
_cell.length_c   1.000
_cell.angle_alpha   90.00
_cell.angle_beta   90.00
_cell.angle_gamma   90.00
#
_symmetry.space_group_name_H-M   'P 1'
#
loop_
_entity.id
_entity.type
_entity.pdbx_description
1 polymer ?
#
loop_
_entity_poly.entity_id
_entity_poly.type
_entity_poly.pdbx_seq_one_letter_code
_entity_poly.pdbx_strand_id
1 'polypeptide(L)'
;MRTLHGDAFEDPYEWLRAKEEPRVRAQLEAENAYAEAVTAPLAGLRTRLFREIRERVQETDLTVPVRDGAWWWFARTTEGHDHPVYCRVPAVGDERDPEAWEPPVIRPGETLPGEQTVLDAQGLSESVPFFALGSFSRDRTGNLLTYSVDDSGDERYTQYVKDLRTGQLLADRLEEVFAGGFLTPDGRWLIYTLVDESWRPCEIRAHRIGTPVEADLSLLVEQDPTMWLGCGLSSDETHLIFESGHSETTEIRLLELSELDADGPAVPWLLLDRGARVLASADPVELEGVPAVLLVLDDAAPDGQLVVLERDAARAASGRIEQLRRAWTALLAPQPGRRVEAVALGAGHAVVGLRQDTISQVGFLPQSGIAAALRGGTAPEPFFPAFDEQLFTASLSHCSVRSPVVRLAVTSWTTPSRVYDYLPQGRRLLLRREQPVLGGFDARDYTAYRDWAEAPDGTRIPVSVMHRADLDLDAEHPVLQYGYGSYEASMDPYFSIPRLSLLDRGVIYVVAHVRGGGELGRAWYTEGKKLAKRNTFTDFIAVTDHLAAQPWADAARIVAEGGSAGGLLMGAVANLAPRKYAGILAVVPFVDPVTSISDPQLPLSALEWEEWGNPIEDERVYRYMRGYAPYENVAALPYPPVAAITSLNDTRVLYVEPAKWVPALREASTSGAPVLLRTEMDGGHGGGSGRYQRWEDTAWEYAFLLNCLGLAEAAPARDDAAGGSAGPGRIRGVSDAPGRDRTARPPIRRVVFAEDAVGRFGGVETLLRVLAPRLRESGLKVEYLSHEPPSGPAPTPGPVRCFAVPGSASLRRRLAAGVRRRAFLASLGPRDALVMMNETTAAELLPGLGMAHRLRPRSRRPLSVMQFHSRFDSAWRVRGDAILRRAGAVCEEFLALNEQEARRFAAAYGRPVGSIPNPVAVPVTQTPRTRRPTRVVCVARLAPEKRVDWVLRAFDAAASRHPGWELEVVGDGPERAALERLAASLEHGERIRFRGEVPTADLAGVYDAAGLLALASDFEGTPMVLAEAMARGVPVVCTPSSEAVEATARAAGFLSEDSPASFTRALTEAMSQEESAWRELSAAALEQARTHDPRAVVEHWLRLLRR
;
A
#
# COMPACT_ATOMS: atom_id res chain seq x y z
N MET A 1 -0.42 -15.92 -40.24
CA MET A 1 -0.30 -17.39 -40.40
C MET A 1 1.09 -17.79 -39.97
N ARG A 2 1.20 -18.65 -38.94
CA ARG A 2 2.46 -19.24 -38.46
C ARG A 2 2.58 -20.66 -39.02
N THR A 3 3.74 -21.05 -39.53
CA THR A 3 3.97 -22.43 -40.01
C THR A 3 5.25 -22.98 -39.40
N LEU A 4 5.14 -24.03 -38.60
CA LEU A 4 6.26 -24.73 -37.95
C LEU A 4 6.06 -26.23 -38.10
N HIS A 5 7.14 -26.96 -38.43
CA HIS A 5 7.12 -28.44 -38.58
C HIS A 5 5.99 -28.96 -39.50
N GLY A 6 5.61 -28.18 -40.53
CA GLY A 6 4.53 -28.54 -41.46
C GLY A 6 3.10 -28.33 -40.92
N ASP A 7 2.95 -27.80 -39.71
CA ASP A 7 1.68 -27.43 -39.09
C ASP A 7 1.44 -25.92 -39.26
N ALA A 8 0.27 -25.55 -39.80
CA ALA A 8 -0.10 -24.17 -40.06
C ALA A 8 -1.16 -23.71 -39.06
N PHE A 9 -0.88 -22.62 -38.34
CA PHE A 9 -1.81 -21.95 -37.45
C PHE A 9 -2.20 -20.60 -38.07
N GLU A 10 -3.47 -20.48 -38.43
CA GLU A 10 -4.06 -19.21 -38.86
C GLU A 10 -4.54 -18.46 -37.63
N ASP A 11 -3.87 -17.35 -37.34
CA ASP A 11 -4.16 -16.53 -36.18
C ASP A 11 -5.04 -15.33 -36.59
N PRO A 12 -6.34 -15.35 -36.28
CA PRO A 12 -7.27 -14.28 -36.69
C PRO A 12 -7.03 -12.97 -35.95
N TYR A 13 -6.28 -12.99 -34.83
CA TYR A 13 -6.08 -11.84 -33.94
C TYR A 13 -4.66 -11.27 -34.00
N GLU A 14 -3.78 -11.79 -34.85
CA GLU A 14 -2.38 -11.35 -34.94
C GLU A 14 -2.21 -9.86 -35.28
N TRP A 15 -3.21 -9.24 -35.90
CA TRP A 15 -3.24 -7.79 -36.15
C TRP A 15 -3.17 -6.95 -34.86
N LEU A 16 -3.54 -7.52 -33.71
CA LEU A 16 -3.43 -6.87 -32.40
C LEU A 16 -1.99 -6.66 -31.95
N ARG A 17 -0.98 -7.29 -32.57
CA ARG A 17 0.43 -7.09 -32.21
C ARG A 17 0.94 -5.69 -32.56
N ALA A 18 0.34 -5.07 -33.58
CA ALA A 18 0.78 -3.79 -34.11
C ALA A 18 0.42 -2.62 -33.17
N LYS A 19 1.15 -2.50 -32.05
CA LYS A 19 0.92 -1.56 -30.94
C LYS A 19 0.74 -0.11 -31.37
N GLU A 20 1.48 0.30 -32.40
CA GLU A 20 1.46 1.66 -32.92
C GLU A 20 0.25 1.95 -33.83
N GLU A 21 -0.52 0.95 -34.22
CA GLU A 21 -1.71 1.16 -35.05
C GLU A 21 -2.88 1.72 -34.22
N PRO A 22 -3.51 2.84 -34.63
CA PRO A 22 -4.62 3.44 -33.89
C PRO A 22 -5.79 2.50 -33.63
N ARG A 23 -6.05 1.54 -34.53
CA ARG A 23 -7.12 0.54 -34.35
C ARG A 23 -6.86 -0.42 -33.19
N VAL A 24 -5.59 -0.72 -32.89
CA VAL A 24 -5.23 -1.59 -31.77
C VAL A 24 -5.47 -0.86 -30.47
N ARG A 25 -5.01 0.39 -30.35
CA ARG A 25 -5.29 1.24 -29.18
C ARG A 25 -6.80 1.42 -28.95
N ALA A 26 -7.55 1.72 -30.00
CA ALA A 26 -9.01 1.85 -29.91
C ALA A 26 -9.69 0.53 -29.47
N GLN A 27 -9.18 -0.63 -29.90
CA GLN A 27 -9.68 -1.92 -29.42
C GLN A 27 -9.39 -2.11 -27.94
N LEU A 28 -8.17 -1.87 -27.46
CA LEU A 28 -7.80 -2.02 -26.04
C LEU A 28 -8.60 -1.06 -25.14
N GLU A 29 -8.83 0.17 -25.59
CA GLU A 29 -9.69 1.14 -24.90
C GLU A 29 -11.15 0.67 -24.84
N ALA A 30 -11.66 0.06 -25.91
CA ALA A 30 -13.00 -0.53 -25.92
C ALA A 30 -13.11 -1.73 -24.98
N GLU A 31 -12.06 -2.53 -24.86
CA GLU A 31 -11.97 -3.63 -23.90
C GLU A 31 -12.01 -3.13 -22.46
N ASN A 32 -11.22 -2.08 -22.15
CA ASN A 32 -11.25 -1.41 -20.85
C ASN A 32 -12.64 -0.86 -20.52
N ALA A 33 -13.29 -0.19 -21.49
CA ALA A 33 -14.64 0.34 -21.31
C ALA A 33 -15.67 -0.77 -21.07
N TYR A 34 -15.54 -1.92 -21.74
CA TYR A 34 -16.38 -3.08 -21.50
C TYR A 34 -16.15 -3.67 -20.10
N ALA A 35 -14.89 -3.84 -19.68
CA ALA A 35 -14.55 -4.34 -18.35
C ALA A 35 -15.11 -3.42 -17.25
N GLU A 36 -14.99 -2.10 -17.42
CA GLU A 36 -15.57 -1.14 -16.49
C GLU A 36 -17.11 -1.19 -16.48
N ALA A 37 -17.76 -1.30 -17.65
CA ALA A 37 -19.22 -1.40 -17.73
C ALA A 37 -19.76 -2.67 -17.04
N VAL A 38 -19.10 -3.81 -17.23
CA VAL A 38 -19.47 -5.08 -16.58
C VAL A 38 -19.25 -5.02 -15.06
N THR A 39 -18.19 -4.35 -14.62
CA THR A 39 -17.82 -4.27 -13.20
C THR A 39 -18.34 -3.02 -12.49
N ALA A 40 -19.07 -2.14 -13.18
CA ALA A 40 -19.65 -0.93 -12.61
C ALA A 40 -20.50 -1.18 -11.33
N PRO A 41 -21.32 -2.26 -11.23
CA PRO A 41 -22.04 -2.58 -9.98
C PRO A 41 -21.10 -2.84 -8.78
N LEU A 42 -19.84 -3.19 -9.03
CA LEU A 42 -18.83 -3.46 -8.01
C LEU A 42 -18.08 -2.21 -7.55
N ALA A 43 -18.36 -1.02 -8.11
CA ALA A 43 -17.69 0.22 -7.74
C ALA A 43 -17.71 0.51 -6.23
N GLY A 44 -18.84 0.26 -5.58
CA GLY A 44 -18.95 0.40 -4.12
C GLY A 44 -18.06 -0.59 -3.36
N LEU A 45 -17.93 -1.83 -3.84
CA LEU A 45 -17.03 -2.82 -3.24
C LEU A 45 -15.55 -2.46 -3.47
N ARG A 46 -15.18 -2.05 -4.69
CA ARG A 46 -13.82 -1.58 -5.00
C ARG A 46 -13.40 -0.44 -4.07
N THR A 47 -14.28 0.56 -3.89
CA THR A 47 -14.04 1.68 -2.98
C THR A 47 -13.84 1.22 -1.54
N ARG A 48 -14.65 0.26 -1.07
CA ARG A 48 -14.50 -0.33 0.28
C ARG A 48 -13.18 -1.08 0.43
N LEU A 49 -12.83 -1.93 -0.53
CA LEU A 49 -11.58 -2.71 -0.49
C LEU A 49 -10.35 -1.81 -0.50
N PHE A 50 -10.32 -0.79 -1.37
CA PHE A 50 -9.26 0.21 -1.38
C PHE A 50 -9.13 0.90 -0.02
N ARG A 51 -10.25 1.35 0.55
CA ARG A 51 -10.29 1.98 1.87
C ARG A 51 -9.81 1.02 2.96
N GLU A 52 -10.22 -0.24 2.93
CA GLU A 52 -9.80 -1.26 3.89
C GLU A 52 -8.28 -1.51 3.83
N ILE A 53 -7.69 -1.54 2.64
CA ILE A 53 -6.24 -1.63 2.45
C ILE A 53 -5.58 -0.40 3.06
N ARG A 54 -5.99 0.78 2.62
CA ARG A 54 -5.46 2.08 3.07
C ARG A 54 -5.54 2.26 4.58
N GLU A 55 -6.68 1.97 5.19
CA GLU A 55 -6.92 2.09 6.64
C GLU A 55 -6.08 1.11 7.49
N ARG A 56 -5.57 0.03 6.90
CA ARG A 56 -4.68 -0.94 7.55
C ARG A 56 -3.20 -0.64 7.31
N VAL A 57 -2.86 0.21 6.33
CA VAL A 57 -1.47 0.59 6.03
C VAL A 57 -1.10 1.86 6.80
N GLN A 58 0.09 1.86 7.41
CA GLN A 58 0.69 3.09 7.89
C GLN A 58 1.37 3.83 6.73
N GLU A 59 0.71 4.86 6.21
CA GLU A 59 1.16 5.59 5.01
C GLU A 59 2.42 6.43 5.24
N THR A 60 2.44 7.18 6.34
CA THR A 60 3.64 7.91 6.79
C THR A 60 4.47 6.98 7.67
N ASP A 61 5.59 6.50 7.13
CA ASP A 61 6.41 5.48 7.77
C ASP A 61 7.87 5.56 7.30
N LEU A 62 8.72 4.68 7.81
CA LEU A 62 10.12 4.59 7.42
C LEU A 62 10.67 3.16 7.55
N THR A 63 11.77 2.89 6.83
CA THR A 63 12.54 1.66 7.01
C THR A 63 13.41 1.73 8.27
N VAL A 64 13.85 0.58 8.78
CA VAL A 64 14.84 0.54 9.88
C VAL A 64 16.17 1.04 9.33
N PRO A 65 16.81 2.07 9.94
CA PRO A 65 18.09 2.58 9.45
C PRO A 65 19.18 1.50 9.41
N VAL A 66 19.84 1.37 8.27
CA VAL A 66 20.98 0.48 8.04
C VAL A 66 22.26 1.30 8.10
N ARG A 67 23.21 0.90 8.96
CA ARG A 67 24.53 1.53 8.98
C ARG A 67 25.39 0.92 7.89
N ASP A 68 26.04 1.79 7.13
CA ASP A 68 27.11 1.42 6.23
C ASP A 68 28.09 2.59 6.17
N GLY A 69 29.31 2.32 6.62
CA GLY A 69 30.33 3.35 6.80
C GLY A 69 29.95 4.37 7.88
N ALA A 70 30.24 5.62 7.55
CA ALA A 70 29.99 6.80 8.40
C ALA A 70 28.51 7.25 8.43
N TRP A 71 27.58 6.45 7.91
CA TRP A 71 26.20 6.87 7.66
C TRP A 71 25.18 5.80 8.03
N TRP A 72 24.05 6.24 8.55
CA TRP A 72 22.81 5.47 8.66
C TRP A 72 21.89 5.84 7.49
N TRP A 73 21.30 4.84 6.84
CA TRP A 73 20.51 5.01 5.64
C TRP A 73 19.13 4.41 5.81
N PHE A 74 18.12 5.10 5.31
CA PHE A 74 16.73 4.68 5.44
C PHE A 74 15.87 5.35 4.36
N ALA A 75 14.70 4.81 4.12
CA ALA A 75 13.69 5.40 3.25
C ALA A 75 12.50 5.84 4.09
N ARG A 76 11.87 6.93 3.68
CA ARG A 76 10.62 7.46 4.25
C ARG A 76 9.51 7.34 3.23
N THR A 77 8.32 7.01 3.69
CA THR A 77 7.10 7.19 2.91
C THR A 77 6.24 8.25 3.59
N THR A 78 5.53 9.04 2.79
CA THR A 78 4.65 10.11 3.28
C THR A 78 3.23 9.85 2.80
N GLU A 79 2.23 10.08 3.64
CA GLU A 79 0.82 10.09 3.20
C GLU A 79 0.63 11.04 2.01
N GLY A 80 -0.23 10.64 1.08
CA GLY A 80 -0.48 11.36 -0.18
C GLY A 80 0.55 11.16 -1.30
N HIS A 81 1.68 10.49 -1.07
CA HIS A 81 2.71 10.27 -2.10
C HIS A 81 2.93 8.80 -2.45
N ASP A 82 3.25 8.53 -3.72
CA ASP A 82 3.40 7.17 -4.28
C ASP A 82 4.75 6.51 -4.04
N HIS A 83 5.81 7.32 -3.94
CA HIS A 83 7.19 6.86 -3.90
C HIS A 83 7.89 7.30 -2.60
N PRO A 84 9.00 6.66 -2.20
CA PRO A 84 9.71 7.04 -0.99
C PRO A 84 10.69 8.20 -1.20
N VAL A 85 11.11 8.82 -0.09
CA VAL A 85 12.30 9.68 -0.04
C VAL A 85 13.44 8.91 0.63
N TYR A 86 14.56 8.77 -0.04
CA TYR A 86 15.75 8.13 0.50
C TYR A 86 16.57 9.14 1.29
N CYS A 87 16.94 8.77 2.51
CA CYS A 87 17.56 9.65 3.49
C CYS A 87 18.81 9.01 4.10
N ARG A 88 19.67 9.85 4.67
CA ARG A 88 20.79 9.42 5.52
C ARG A 88 21.01 10.35 6.69
N VAL A 89 21.68 9.86 7.74
CA VAL A 89 22.16 10.67 8.86
C VAL A 89 23.55 10.19 9.27
N PRO A 90 24.47 11.06 9.74
CA PRO A 90 25.79 10.63 10.19
C PRO A 90 25.72 9.57 11.29
N ALA A 91 26.55 8.54 11.19
CA ALA A 91 26.76 7.57 12.25
C ALA A 91 27.73 8.14 13.31
N VAL A 92 27.53 7.78 14.58
CA VAL A 92 28.37 8.18 15.70
C VAL A 92 29.02 6.93 16.29
N GLY A 93 30.29 7.02 16.67
CA GLY A 93 31.05 5.92 17.27
C GLY A 93 31.83 5.09 16.24
N ASP A 94 32.82 4.36 16.74
CA ASP A 94 33.71 3.50 15.96
C ASP A 94 32.96 2.27 15.43
N GLU A 95 33.14 1.89 14.17
CA GLU A 95 32.53 0.68 13.60
C GLU A 95 32.99 -0.61 14.29
N ARG A 96 34.13 -0.58 14.98
CA ARG A 96 34.61 -1.72 15.76
C ARG A 96 33.87 -1.90 17.08
N ASP A 97 33.12 -0.89 17.52
CA ASP A 97 32.31 -0.95 18.73
C ASP A 97 30.91 -1.50 18.42
N PRO A 98 30.52 -2.68 18.96
CA PRO A 98 29.18 -3.23 18.76
C PRO A 98 28.05 -2.29 19.20
N GLU A 99 28.27 -1.41 20.19
CA GLU A 99 27.26 -0.45 20.64
C GLU A 99 26.99 0.63 19.58
N ALA A 100 27.95 0.92 18.71
CA ALA A 100 27.80 1.88 17.63
C ALA A 100 26.91 1.36 16.47
N TRP A 101 26.51 0.09 16.51
CA TRP A 101 25.59 -0.53 15.54
C TRP A 101 24.13 -0.53 16.01
N GLU A 102 23.81 0.19 17.09
CA GLU A 102 22.42 0.44 17.48
C GLU A 102 21.78 1.49 16.54
N PRO A 103 20.72 1.14 15.77
CA PRO A 103 20.09 2.08 14.85
C PRO A 103 19.43 3.25 15.59
N PRO A 104 19.46 4.48 15.05
CA PRO A 104 18.73 5.59 15.64
C PRO A 104 17.22 5.32 15.60
N VAL A 105 16.55 5.64 16.71
CA VAL A 105 15.08 5.52 16.80
C VAL A 105 14.46 6.78 16.23
N ILE A 106 13.74 6.62 15.12
CA ILE A 106 13.06 7.70 14.40
C ILE A 106 11.56 7.46 14.51
N ARG A 107 10.80 8.49 14.89
CA ARG A 107 9.35 8.42 14.77
C ARG A 107 8.91 8.84 13.36
N PRO A 108 7.95 8.15 12.75
CA PRO A 108 7.34 8.58 11.50
C PRO A 108 6.91 10.05 11.58
N GLY A 109 7.25 10.83 10.55
CA GLY A 109 7.01 12.28 10.48
C GLY A 109 8.01 13.16 11.25
N GLU A 110 8.93 12.60 12.03
CA GLU A 110 10.01 13.37 12.69
C GLU A 110 11.33 13.24 11.89
N THR A 111 12.05 14.35 11.71
CA THR A 111 13.39 14.41 11.11
C THR A 111 14.48 14.29 12.18
N LEU A 112 15.58 13.60 11.87
CA LEU A 112 16.75 13.54 12.74
C LEU A 112 17.67 14.77 12.57
N PRO A 113 18.40 15.19 13.62
CA PRO A 113 19.48 16.16 13.49
C PRO A 113 20.54 15.68 12.48
N GLY A 114 20.87 16.51 11.50
CA GLY A 114 21.85 16.18 10.46
C GLY A 114 21.34 15.20 9.39
N GLU A 115 20.04 14.94 9.35
CA GLU A 115 19.41 14.17 8.27
C GLU A 115 19.56 14.89 6.93
N GLN A 116 19.87 14.11 5.89
CA GLN A 116 20.06 14.57 4.53
C GLN A 116 19.21 13.74 3.57
N THR A 117 18.49 14.40 2.67
CA THR A 117 17.84 13.74 1.54
C THR A 117 18.89 13.30 0.53
N VAL A 118 18.90 12.01 0.22
CA VAL A 118 19.77 11.38 -0.77
C VAL A 118 19.12 11.44 -2.16
N LEU A 119 17.88 10.96 -2.26
CA LEU A 119 17.08 10.97 -3.47
C LEU A 119 15.61 11.18 -3.12
N ASP A 120 14.98 12.18 -3.74
CA ASP A 120 13.56 12.45 -3.62
C ASP A 120 12.81 11.82 -4.79
N ALA A 121 12.45 10.54 -4.65
CA ALA A 121 11.73 9.84 -5.72
C ALA A 121 10.29 10.35 -5.88
N GLN A 122 9.70 10.95 -4.83
CA GLN A 122 8.38 11.58 -4.93
C GLN A 122 8.42 12.74 -5.92
N GLY A 123 9.35 13.67 -5.73
CA GLY A 123 9.49 14.82 -6.61
C GLY A 123 9.86 14.43 -8.06
N LEU A 124 10.64 13.36 -8.25
CA LEU A 124 10.94 12.84 -9.58
C LEU A 124 9.70 12.24 -10.26
N SER A 125 8.90 11.46 -9.53
CA SER A 125 7.70 10.81 -10.08
C SER A 125 6.59 11.78 -10.47
N GLU A 126 6.48 12.95 -9.83
CA GLU A 126 5.42 13.93 -10.12
C GLU A 126 5.49 14.52 -11.55
N SER A 127 6.64 14.37 -12.22
CA SER A 127 6.92 14.96 -13.52
C SER A 127 6.71 14.02 -14.71
N VAL A 128 6.38 12.75 -14.46
CA VAL A 128 6.33 11.67 -15.45
C VAL A 128 5.10 10.78 -15.24
N PRO A 129 4.53 10.19 -16.31
CA PRO A 129 3.35 9.33 -16.20
C PRO A 129 3.64 7.98 -15.54
N PHE A 130 4.88 7.50 -15.65
CA PHE A 130 5.38 6.31 -15.00
C PHE A 130 6.70 6.63 -14.31
N PHE A 131 6.98 6.01 -13.17
CA PHE A 131 8.28 6.10 -12.51
C PHE A 131 8.71 4.77 -11.90
N ALA A 132 9.86 4.27 -12.34
CA ALA A 132 10.57 3.19 -11.69
C ALA A 132 12.03 3.57 -11.44
N LEU A 133 12.49 3.25 -10.23
CA LEU A 133 13.91 3.36 -9.84
C LEU A 133 14.59 2.03 -10.18
N GLY A 134 15.57 2.07 -11.10
CA GLY A 134 16.37 0.90 -11.47
C GLY A 134 17.50 0.67 -10.48
N SER A 135 18.63 1.35 -10.70
CA SER A 135 19.79 1.27 -9.83
C SER A 135 19.69 2.27 -8.69
N PHE A 136 20.26 1.90 -7.54
CA PHE A 136 20.45 2.77 -6.38
C PHE A 136 21.67 2.28 -5.60
N SER A 137 22.84 2.80 -5.93
CA SER A 137 24.12 2.34 -5.37
C SER A 137 25.00 3.53 -4.97
N ARG A 138 25.88 3.31 -4.00
CA ARG A 138 26.75 4.34 -3.44
C ARG A 138 28.20 3.87 -3.41
N ASP A 139 29.11 4.82 -3.35
CA ASP A 139 30.50 4.51 -2.99
C ASP A 139 30.65 4.29 -1.47
N ARG A 140 31.81 3.75 -1.05
CA ARG A 140 32.09 3.41 0.35
C ARG A 140 32.11 4.63 1.26
N THR A 141 32.48 5.80 0.75
CA THR A 141 32.47 7.04 1.55
C THR A 141 31.06 7.61 1.71
N GLY A 142 30.12 7.14 0.89
CA GLY A 142 28.77 7.68 0.75
C GLY A 142 28.76 9.06 0.12
N ASN A 143 29.83 9.53 -0.54
CA ASN A 143 29.83 10.86 -1.14
C ASN A 143 29.21 10.87 -2.54
N LEU A 144 29.17 9.73 -3.22
CA LEU A 144 28.56 9.57 -4.53
C LEU A 144 27.38 8.60 -4.46
N LEU A 145 26.34 8.92 -5.21
CA LEU A 145 25.20 8.06 -5.48
C LEU A 145 25.11 7.88 -6.99
N THR A 146 24.93 6.65 -7.44
CA THR A 146 24.44 6.36 -8.78
C THR A 146 23.00 5.86 -8.68
N TYR A 147 22.12 6.39 -9.53
CA TYR A 147 20.73 5.93 -9.62
C TYR A 147 20.22 6.00 -11.05
N SER A 148 19.28 5.12 -11.42
CA SER A 148 18.66 5.14 -12.75
C SER A 148 17.15 5.17 -12.70
N VAL A 149 16.54 5.78 -13.72
CA VAL A 149 15.09 6.00 -13.81
C VAL A 149 14.57 5.49 -15.15
N ASP A 150 13.45 4.77 -15.09
CA ASP A 150 12.54 4.48 -16.21
C ASP A 150 11.28 5.33 -16.00
N ASP A 151 10.93 6.14 -17.00
CA ASP A 151 9.81 7.08 -16.99
C ASP A 151 8.63 6.67 -17.89
N SER A 152 8.68 5.47 -18.48
CA SER A 152 7.69 5.00 -19.44
C SER A 152 7.21 3.54 -19.22
N GLY A 153 7.89 2.78 -18.38
CA GLY A 153 7.53 1.41 -18.01
C GLY A 153 7.99 0.34 -18.99
N ASP A 154 8.84 0.70 -19.94
CA ASP A 154 9.38 -0.19 -20.96
C ASP A 154 10.76 -0.79 -20.58
N GLU A 155 11.16 -0.60 -19.32
CA GLU A 155 12.43 -1.04 -18.75
C GLU A 155 13.67 -0.42 -19.44
N ARG A 156 13.54 0.78 -20.02
CA ARG A 156 14.66 1.61 -20.51
C ARG A 156 15.07 2.63 -19.46
N TYR A 157 16.31 2.55 -19.01
CA TYR A 157 16.79 3.37 -17.91
C TYR A 157 17.78 4.43 -18.37
N THR A 158 17.65 5.63 -17.79
CA THR A 158 18.72 6.63 -17.78
C THR A 158 19.42 6.61 -16.43
N GLN A 159 20.73 6.39 -16.43
CA GLN A 159 21.61 6.35 -15.26
C GLN A 159 22.24 7.72 -15.01
N TYR A 160 22.22 8.14 -13.74
CA TYR A 160 22.76 9.41 -13.26
C TYR A 160 23.75 9.19 -12.13
N VAL A 161 24.73 10.09 -12.01
CA VAL A 161 25.63 10.17 -10.85
C VAL A 161 25.42 11.48 -10.11
N LYS A 162 25.31 11.41 -8.78
CA LYS A 162 25.04 12.54 -7.89
C LYS A 162 26.11 12.66 -6.81
N ASP A 163 26.64 13.85 -6.62
CA ASP A 163 27.49 14.18 -5.49
C ASP A 163 26.62 14.54 -4.28
N LEU A 164 26.61 13.67 -3.27
CA LEU A 164 25.82 13.82 -2.05
C LEU A 164 26.36 14.89 -1.09
N ARG A 165 27.55 15.44 -1.33
CA ARG A 165 28.10 16.56 -0.55
C ARG A 165 27.52 17.89 -1.01
N THR A 166 27.30 18.04 -2.32
CA THR A 166 26.75 19.26 -2.94
C THR A 166 25.27 19.14 -3.26
N GLY A 167 24.75 17.91 -3.37
CA GLY A 167 23.39 17.61 -3.82
C GLY A 167 23.22 17.70 -5.34
N GLN A 168 24.29 17.95 -6.11
CA GLN A 168 24.23 18.17 -7.55
C GLN A 168 24.48 16.89 -8.35
N LEU A 169 23.83 16.78 -9.51
CA LEU A 169 24.18 15.78 -10.51
C LEU A 169 25.54 16.13 -11.13
N LEU A 170 26.35 15.10 -11.38
CA LEU A 170 27.54 15.22 -12.20
C LEU A 170 27.16 15.20 -13.69
N ALA A 171 28.13 15.46 -14.56
CA ALA A 171 27.91 15.42 -16.02
C ALA A 171 27.69 13.99 -16.56
N ASP A 172 28.07 12.99 -15.77
CA ASP A 172 27.98 11.57 -16.08
C ASP A 172 26.50 11.15 -16.19
N ARG A 173 26.07 10.86 -17.42
CA ARG A 173 24.71 10.45 -17.77
C ARG A 173 24.76 9.38 -18.87
N LEU A 174 24.19 8.22 -18.60
CA LEU A 174 24.16 7.09 -19.54
C LEU A 174 22.70 6.76 -19.86
N GLU A 175 22.36 6.72 -21.14
CA GLU A 175 21.02 6.41 -21.65
C GLU A 175 20.97 4.97 -22.19
N GLU A 176 19.75 4.43 -22.37
CA GLU A 176 19.52 3.08 -22.93
C GLU A 176 20.31 1.98 -22.20
N VAL A 177 20.42 2.11 -20.87
CA VAL A 177 21.06 1.08 -20.05
C VAL A 177 20.01 0.17 -19.42
N PHE A 178 20.45 -1.04 -19.06
CA PHE A 178 19.64 -1.94 -18.25
C PHE A 178 19.41 -1.34 -16.85
N ALA A 179 18.42 -1.85 -16.11
CA ALA A 179 18.06 -1.35 -14.77
C ALA A 179 19.23 -1.33 -13.77
N GLY A 180 20.23 -2.18 -13.96
CA GLY A 180 21.35 -2.40 -13.04
C GLY A 180 22.54 -1.47 -13.24
N GLY A 181 23.15 -1.03 -12.13
CA GLY A 181 24.41 -0.30 -12.12
C GLY A 181 24.91 -0.04 -10.69
N PHE A 182 26.22 -0.07 -10.48
CA PHE A 182 26.81 0.18 -9.16
C PHE A 182 28.17 0.88 -9.22
N LEU A 183 28.46 1.67 -8.20
CA LEU A 183 29.76 2.31 -8.04
C LEU A 183 30.76 1.32 -7.44
N THR A 184 32.02 1.42 -7.87
CA THR A 184 33.12 0.79 -7.14
C THR A 184 33.26 1.44 -5.76
N PRO A 185 33.83 0.75 -4.76
CA PRO A 185 33.86 1.25 -3.39
C PRO A 185 34.62 2.58 -3.24
N ASP A 186 35.60 2.85 -4.09
CA ASP A 186 36.35 4.10 -4.13
C ASP A 186 35.65 5.24 -4.89
N GLY A 187 34.49 4.96 -5.51
CA GLY A 187 33.70 5.91 -6.28
C GLY A 187 34.33 6.33 -7.60
N ARG A 188 35.37 5.65 -8.09
CA ARG A 188 36.08 6.02 -9.33
C ARG A 188 35.43 5.47 -10.60
N TRP A 189 34.77 4.32 -10.49
CA TRP A 189 34.15 3.63 -11.60
C TRP A 189 32.67 3.34 -11.33
N LEU A 190 31.85 3.44 -12.38
CA LEU A 190 30.48 2.96 -12.44
C LEU A 190 30.45 1.74 -13.35
N ILE A 191 30.02 0.59 -12.82
CA ILE A 191 29.79 -0.62 -13.60
C ILE A 191 28.32 -0.65 -14.01
N TYR A 192 28.06 -0.85 -15.30
CA TYR A 192 26.70 -0.86 -15.85
C TYR A 192 26.57 -1.89 -16.98
N THR A 193 25.33 -2.17 -17.35
CA THR A 193 25.00 -3.21 -18.33
C THR A 193 24.26 -2.62 -19.52
N LEU A 194 24.71 -2.99 -20.72
CA LEU A 194 24.01 -2.73 -21.98
C LEU A 194 23.23 -3.98 -22.42
N VAL A 195 22.22 -3.73 -23.26
CA VAL A 195 21.32 -4.73 -23.80
C VAL A 195 21.45 -4.84 -25.32
N ASP A 196 21.09 -5.99 -25.89
CA ASP A 196 21.00 -6.17 -27.34
C ASP A 196 19.63 -5.75 -27.93
N GLU A 197 19.43 -6.00 -29.22
CA GLU A 197 18.20 -5.67 -29.95
C GLU A 197 16.94 -6.35 -29.38
N SER A 198 17.10 -7.48 -28.68
CA SER A 198 16.01 -8.20 -27.98
C SER A 198 15.79 -7.71 -26.55
N TRP A 199 16.48 -6.64 -26.14
CA TRP A 199 16.48 -6.11 -24.77
C TRP A 199 17.09 -7.07 -23.73
N ARG A 200 17.95 -8.00 -24.17
CA ARG A 200 18.68 -8.93 -23.28
C ARG A 200 20.00 -8.29 -22.81
N PRO A 201 20.33 -8.32 -21.50
CA PRO A 201 21.61 -7.82 -21.02
C PRO A 201 22.76 -8.69 -21.52
N CYS A 202 23.68 -8.07 -22.25
CA CYS A 202 24.70 -8.78 -23.03
C CYS A 202 26.10 -8.18 -22.92
N GLU A 203 26.27 -6.94 -22.45
CA GLU A 203 27.60 -6.33 -22.31
C GLU A 203 27.74 -5.61 -20.96
N ILE A 204 28.83 -5.91 -20.24
CA ILE A 204 29.22 -5.20 -19.02
C ILE A 204 30.28 -4.17 -19.36
N ARG A 205 30.03 -2.94 -18.97
CA ARG A 205 30.87 -1.77 -19.21
C ARG A 205 31.36 -1.18 -17.88
N ALA A 206 32.52 -0.52 -17.92
CA ALA A 206 33.00 0.32 -16.84
C ALA A 206 33.18 1.76 -17.30
N HIS A 207 32.43 2.65 -16.66
CA HIS A 207 32.49 4.09 -16.86
C HIS A 207 33.37 4.74 -15.81
N ARG A 208 34.36 5.53 -16.24
CA ARG A 208 35.21 6.30 -15.32
C ARG A 208 34.55 7.65 -15.02
N ILE A 209 34.25 7.90 -13.75
CA ILE A 209 33.56 9.13 -13.34
C ILE A 209 34.34 10.37 -13.79
N GLY A 210 33.64 11.31 -14.42
CA GLY A 210 34.15 12.56 -14.96
C GLY A 210 34.74 12.45 -16.37
N THR A 211 34.56 11.33 -17.07
CA THR A 211 35.05 11.13 -18.45
C THR A 211 33.90 10.97 -19.45
N PRO A 212 34.12 11.16 -20.77
CA PRO A 212 33.09 10.90 -21.77
C PRO A 212 32.72 9.40 -21.84
N VAL A 213 31.44 9.08 -22.02
CA VAL A 213 30.91 7.70 -22.07
C VAL A 213 31.53 6.89 -23.23
N GLU A 214 31.97 7.55 -24.30
CA GLU A 214 32.64 6.90 -25.42
C GLU A 214 34.01 6.32 -25.06
N ALA A 215 34.59 6.75 -23.93
CA ALA A 215 35.85 6.25 -23.40
C ALA A 215 35.67 5.03 -22.47
N ASP A 216 34.43 4.59 -22.24
CA ASP A 216 34.13 3.48 -21.34
C ASP A 216 34.77 2.16 -21.79
N LEU A 217 35.18 1.37 -20.80
CA LEU A 217 35.78 0.06 -21.05
C LEU A 217 34.69 -0.99 -21.26
N SER A 218 34.82 -1.80 -22.30
CA SER A 218 34.08 -3.07 -22.43
C SER A 218 34.79 -4.15 -21.62
N LEU A 219 34.13 -4.70 -20.59
CA LEU A 219 34.73 -5.72 -19.73
C LEU A 219 34.39 -7.13 -20.19
N LEU A 220 33.14 -7.37 -20.60
CA LEU A 220 32.68 -8.67 -21.08
C LEU A 220 31.47 -8.52 -22.00
N VAL A 221 31.45 -9.26 -23.11
CA VAL A 221 30.32 -9.33 -24.05
C VAL A 221 29.87 -10.78 -24.20
N GLU A 222 28.59 -11.04 -23.96
CA GLU A 222 27.92 -12.32 -24.15
C GLU A 222 27.23 -12.39 -25.52
N GLN A 223 27.76 -13.25 -26.37
CA GLN A 223 27.32 -13.41 -27.77
C GLN A 223 26.21 -14.45 -27.92
N ASP A 224 26.04 -15.35 -26.95
CA ASP A 224 24.99 -16.36 -26.98
C ASP A 224 23.65 -15.73 -26.53
N PRO A 225 22.63 -15.68 -27.42
CA PRO A 225 21.34 -15.07 -27.09
C PRO A 225 20.55 -15.85 -26.03
N THR A 226 20.96 -17.09 -25.72
CA THR A 226 20.34 -17.91 -24.66
C THR A 226 20.88 -17.61 -23.27
N MET A 227 21.84 -16.70 -23.15
CA MET A 227 22.54 -16.43 -21.90
C MET A 227 22.22 -15.04 -21.37
N TRP A 228 21.97 -14.94 -20.08
CA TRP A 228 21.75 -13.67 -19.39
C TRP A 228 23.04 -13.24 -18.69
N LEU A 229 23.58 -12.06 -19.02
CA LEU A 229 24.81 -11.55 -18.43
C LEU A 229 24.53 -10.57 -17.28
N GLY A 230 25.13 -10.84 -16.12
CA GLY A 230 25.11 -9.98 -14.95
C GLY A 230 26.50 -9.71 -14.39
N CYS A 231 26.61 -8.67 -13.56
CA CYS A 231 27.82 -8.38 -12.80
C CYS A 231 27.47 -7.89 -11.38
N GLY A 232 28.29 -8.28 -10.41
CA GLY A 232 28.17 -7.85 -9.01
C GLY A 232 29.53 -7.67 -8.33
N LEU A 233 29.52 -7.17 -7.09
CA LEU A 233 30.71 -7.09 -6.24
C LEU A 233 30.80 -8.30 -5.31
N SER A 234 32.02 -8.75 -5.02
CA SER A 234 32.28 -9.67 -3.92
C SER A 234 31.88 -9.08 -2.57
N SER A 235 31.59 -9.92 -1.58
CA SER A 235 31.18 -9.47 -0.24
C SER A 235 32.22 -8.57 0.44
N ASP A 236 33.50 -8.78 0.14
CA ASP A 236 34.61 -7.96 0.65
C ASP A 236 34.93 -6.72 -0.22
N GLU A 237 34.14 -6.52 -1.29
CA GLU A 237 34.21 -5.39 -2.20
C GLU A 237 35.59 -5.26 -2.89
N THR A 238 36.23 -6.39 -3.25
CA THR A 238 37.55 -6.42 -3.91
C THR A 238 37.52 -6.90 -5.35
N HIS A 239 36.48 -7.62 -5.78
CA HIS A 239 36.34 -8.16 -7.14
C HIS A 239 35.02 -7.79 -7.78
N LEU A 240 35.05 -7.73 -9.11
CA LEU A 240 33.87 -7.90 -9.94
C LEU A 240 33.66 -9.38 -10.24
N ILE A 241 32.42 -9.84 -10.07
CA ILE A 241 31.96 -11.17 -10.40
C ILE A 241 31.05 -11.03 -11.62
N PHE A 242 31.37 -11.74 -12.70
CA PHE A 242 30.57 -11.79 -13.92
C PHE A 242 29.92 -13.16 -13.98
N GLU A 243 28.60 -13.18 -14.13
CA GLU A 243 27.81 -14.40 -14.25
C GLU A 243 27.06 -14.35 -15.57
N SER A 244 27.32 -15.31 -16.45
CA SER A 244 26.58 -15.50 -17.69
C SER A 244 25.89 -16.85 -17.65
N GLY A 245 24.57 -16.88 -17.72
CA GLY A 245 23.87 -18.16 -17.59
C GLY A 245 22.38 -18.10 -17.83
N HIS A 246 21.76 -19.26 -17.66
CA HIS A 246 20.32 -19.49 -17.70
C HIS A 246 19.97 -20.59 -16.70
N SER A 247 18.73 -21.08 -16.72
CA SER A 247 18.24 -22.05 -15.74
C SER A 247 18.90 -23.44 -15.79
N GLU A 248 19.95 -23.71 -16.57
CA GLU A 248 20.65 -25.01 -16.60
C GLU A 248 22.17 -24.93 -16.56
N THR A 249 22.77 -23.75 -16.71
CA THR A 249 24.22 -23.59 -16.62
C THR A 249 24.61 -22.16 -16.28
N THR A 250 25.78 -22.02 -15.68
CA THR A 250 26.41 -20.74 -15.38
C THR A 250 27.88 -20.78 -15.82
N GLU A 251 28.35 -19.71 -16.47
CA GLU A 251 29.75 -19.34 -16.58
C GLU A 251 30.06 -18.25 -15.56
N ILE A 252 31.15 -18.41 -14.80
CA ILE A 252 31.60 -17.41 -13.84
C ILE A 252 32.99 -16.92 -14.21
N ARG A 253 33.16 -15.60 -14.25
CA ARG A 253 34.45 -14.94 -14.40
C ARG A 253 34.69 -13.92 -13.29
N LEU A 254 35.93 -13.73 -12.91
CA LEU A 254 36.33 -12.79 -11.85
C LEU A 254 37.34 -11.77 -12.38
N LEU A 255 37.30 -10.55 -11.85
CA LEU A 255 38.27 -9.48 -12.11
C LEU A 255 38.59 -8.75 -10.81
N GLU A 256 39.87 -8.58 -10.46
CA GLU A 256 40.22 -7.76 -9.29
C GLU A 256 39.99 -6.28 -9.62
N LEU A 257 39.39 -5.51 -8.71
CA LEU A 257 39.05 -4.11 -8.98
C LEU A 257 40.27 -3.23 -9.32
N SER A 258 41.43 -3.53 -8.74
CA SER A 258 42.67 -2.81 -9.03
C SER A 258 43.13 -2.95 -10.48
N GLU A 259 42.67 -3.97 -11.20
CA GLU A 259 43.00 -4.18 -12.61
C GLU A 259 42.31 -3.16 -13.53
N LEU A 260 41.24 -2.48 -13.08
CA LEU A 260 40.58 -1.41 -13.84
C LEU A 260 41.47 -0.17 -14.05
N ASP A 261 42.43 0.06 -13.15
CA ASP A 261 43.36 1.20 -13.23
C ASP A 261 44.74 0.81 -13.81
N ALA A 262 44.95 -0.46 -14.16
CA ALA A 262 46.25 -0.95 -14.61
C ALA A 262 46.53 -0.53 -16.07
N ASP A 263 47.82 -0.39 -16.41
CA ASP A 263 48.26 -0.20 -17.79
C ASP A 263 48.08 -1.52 -18.58
N GLY A 264 46.90 -1.73 -19.15
CA GLY A 264 46.55 -2.92 -19.93
C GLY A 264 45.04 -3.18 -20.02
N PRO A 265 44.59 -4.18 -20.79
CA PRO A 265 43.19 -4.55 -20.83
C PRO A 265 42.77 -5.23 -19.53
N ALA A 266 41.69 -4.76 -18.91
CA ALA A 266 41.05 -5.41 -17.76
C ALA A 266 40.23 -6.61 -18.25
N VAL A 267 40.79 -7.82 -18.15
CA VAL A 267 40.18 -9.05 -18.70
C VAL A 267 39.76 -10.01 -17.57
N PRO A 268 38.46 -10.25 -17.36
CA PRO A 268 38.00 -11.22 -16.37
C PRO A 268 38.48 -12.65 -16.68
N TRP A 269 39.04 -13.32 -15.68
CA TRP A 269 39.52 -14.71 -15.82
C TRP A 269 38.42 -15.72 -15.50
N LEU A 270 38.46 -16.88 -16.18
CA LEU A 270 37.43 -17.90 -16.11
C LEU A 270 37.56 -18.76 -14.83
N LEU A 271 36.56 -18.68 -13.95
CA LEU A 271 36.45 -19.50 -12.76
C LEU A 271 35.70 -20.82 -13.04
N LEU A 272 34.53 -20.74 -13.68
CA LEU A 272 33.70 -21.88 -14.05
C LEU A 272 33.26 -21.75 -15.51
N ASP A 273 33.49 -22.80 -16.30
CA ASP A 273 33.09 -22.87 -17.71
C ASP A 273 31.65 -23.38 -17.86
N ARG A 274 30.84 -22.73 -18.72
CA ARG A 274 29.44 -23.15 -18.98
C ARG A 274 29.31 -24.58 -19.51
N GLY A 275 30.36 -25.14 -20.12
CA GLY A 275 30.41 -26.51 -20.60
C GLY A 275 30.27 -27.55 -19.47
N ALA A 276 30.47 -27.14 -18.21
CA ALA A 276 30.20 -27.97 -17.04
C ALA A 276 28.69 -28.28 -16.87
N ARG A 277 27.79 -27.44 -17.40
CA ARG A 277 26.32 -27.54 -17.20
C ARG A 277 25.93 -27.63 -15.72
N VAL A 278 26.47 -26.68 -14.96
CA VAL A 278 26.27 -26.56 -13.51
C VAL A 278 25.77 -25.15 -13.23
N LEU A 279 24.76 -25.04 -12.38
CA LEU A 279 24.36 -23.77 -11.79
C LEU A 279 25.28 -23.46 -10.62
N ALA A 280 25.82 -22.25 -10.59
CA ALA A 280 26.70 -21.82 -9.52
C ALA A 280 26.60 -20.32 -9.26
N SER A 281 26.95 -19.93 -8.04
CA SER A 281 27.32 -18.56 -7.67
C SER A 281 28.64 -18.59 -6.91
N ALA A 282 29.40 -17.50 -7.01
CA ALA A 282 30.73 -17.40 -6.42
C ALA A 282 30.89 -16.11 -5.60
N ASP A 283 31.62 -16.22 -4.49
CA ASP A 283 32.05 -15.06 -3.70
C ASP A 283 33.56 -15.19 -3.40
N PRO A 284 34.42 -14.49 -4.17
CA PRO A 284 35.85 -14.43 -3.88
C PRO A 284 36.09 -13.52 -2.68
N VAL A 285 36.78 -14.04 -1.67
CA VAL A 285 36.93 -13.37 -0.37
C VAL A 285 38.30 -13.63 0.24
N GLU A 286 38.72 -12.80 1.19
CA GLU A 286 39.83 -13.12 2.08
C GLU A 286 39.35 -13.75 3.40
N LEU A 287 39.84 -14.97 3.71
CA LEU A 287 39.53 -15.69 4.95
C LEU A 287 40.78 -15.82 5.82
N GLU A 288 40.86 -15.04 6.91
CA GLU A 288 42.02 -15.00 7.82
C GLU A 288 43.36 -14.81 7.08
N GLY A 289 43.40 -13.92 6.07
CA GLY A 289 44.60 -13.65 5.26
C GLY A 289 44.84 -14.63 4.11
N VAL A 290 43.93 -15.58 3.88
CA VAL A 290 44.00 -16.52 2.76
C VAL A 290 42.97 -16.13 1.68
N PRO A 291 43.42 -15.80 0.45
CA PRO A 291 42.52 -15.59 -0.68
C PRO A 291 41.77 -16.87 -1.04
N ALA A 292 40.46 -16.85 -0.94
CA ALA A 292 39.58 -17.99 -1.14
C ALA A 292 38.40 -17.64 -2.05
N VAL A 293 37.68 -18.67 -2.48
CA VAL A 293 36.39 -18.53 -3.16
C VAL A 293 35.38 -19.41 -2.43
N LEU A 294 34.25 -18.83 -2.05
CA LEU A 294 33.06 -19.59 -1.64
C LEU A 294 32.23 -19.87 -2.90
N LEU A 295 31.81 -21.12 -3.09
CA LEU A 295 30.96 -21.51 -4.21
C LEU A 295 29.72 -22.23 -3.71
N VAL A 296 28.55 -21.75 -4.14
CA VAL A 296 27.31 -22.51 -4.09
C VAL A 296 27.10 -23.08 -5.48
N LEU A 297 26.96 -24.40 -5.62
CA LEU A 297 26.79 -25.02 -6.93
C LEU A 297 26.04 -26.36 -6.87
N ASP A 298 25.47 -26.78 -8.00
CA ASP A 298 24.68 -28.01 -8.13
C ASP A 298 25.40 -29.21 -8.77
N ASP A 299 26.74 -29.16 -8.86
CA ASP A 299 27.58 -30.24 -9.41
C ASP A 299 27.35 -31.57 -8.68
N ALA A 300 26.73 -32.54 -9.37
CA ALA A 300 26.28 -33.82 -8.81
C ALA A 300 25.42 -33.69 -7.54
N ALA A 301 24.80 -32.53 -7.34
CA ALA A 301 24.08 -32.13 -6.14
C ALA A 301 22.93 -31.18 -6.52
N PRO A 302 21.80 -31.66 -7.08
CA PRO A 302 20.75 -30.80 -7.62
C PRO A 302 20.21 -29.74 -6.65
N ASP A 303 20.15 -30.05 -5.36
CA ASP A 303 19.74 -29.11 -4.30
C ASP A 303 20.87 -28.18 -3.83
N GLY A 304 22.00 -28.16 -4.52
CA GLY A 304 23.16 -27.34 -4.21
C GLY A 304 23.99 -27.88 -3.06
N GLN A 305 25.25 -27.44 -3.04
CA GLN A 305 26.20 -27.60 -1.96
C GLN A 305 27.00 -26.31 -1.81
N LEU A 306 27.53 -26.06 -0.61
CA LEU A 306 28.46 -24.95 -0.37
C LEU A 306 29.86 -25.52 -0.19
N VAL A 307 30.82 -25.03 -0.97
CA VAL A 307 32.23 -25.43 -0.92
C VAL A 307 33.14 -24.21 -0.81
N VAL A 308 34.39 -24.44 -0.40
CA VAL A 308 35.45 -23.43 -0.35
C VAL A 308 36.73 -23.97 -0.97
N LEU A 309 37.49 -23.11 -1.65
CA LEU A 309 38.81 -23.43 -2.18
C LEU A 309 39.70 -22.20 -2.21
N GLU A 310 41.02 -22.41 -2.24
CA GLU A 310 41.98 -21.31 -2.43
C GLU A 310 41.82 -20.71 -3.83
N ARG A 311 41.87 -19.38 -3.91
CA ARG A 311 41.64 -18.64 -5.16
C ARG A 311 42.69 -18.94 -6.23
N ASP A 312 43.95 -19.15 -5.83
CA ASP A 312 45.02 -19.51 -6.76
C ASP A 312 44.81 -20.92 -7.35
N ALA A 313 44.32 -21.86 -6.54
CA ALA A 313 43.95 -23.18 -7.02
C ALA A 313 42.74 -23.11 -7.98
N ALA A 314 41.76 -22.25 -7.68
CA ALA A 314 40.63 -21.99 -8.56
C ALA A 314 41.07 -21.40 -9.91
N ARG A 315 42.00 -20.44 -9.90
CA ARG A 315 42.57 -19.85 -11.11
C ARG A 315 43.37 -20.88 -11.92
N ALA A 316 44.14 -21.73 -11.25
CA ALA A 316 44.89 -22.83 -11.89
C ALA A 316 43.99 -23.91 -12.52
N ALA A 317 42.76 -24.07 -12.02
CA ALA A 317 41.77 -24.97 -12.60
C ALA A 317 41.30 -24.51 -13.99
N SER A 318 41.35 -23.19 -14.25
CA SER A 318 41.03 -22.57 -15.55
C SER A 318 39.65 -22.99 -16.08
N GLY A 319 38.61 -22.81 -15.27
CA GLY A 319 37.22 -23.13 -15.65
C GLY A 319 36.80 -24.60 -15.54
N ARG A 320 37.75 -25.55 -15.38
CA ARG A 320 37.45 -26.99 -15.43
C ARG A 320 36.91 -27.51 -14.10
N ILE A 321 35.64 -27.92 -14.08
CA ILE A 321 34.94 -28.40 -12.89
C ILE A 321 35.63 -29.59 -12.22
N GLU A 322 36.26 -30.52 -12.96
CA GLU A 322 36.97 -31.66 -12.37
C GLU A 322 38.23 -31.24 -11.61
N GLN A 323 38.85 -30.13 -12.00
CA GLN A 323 40.02 -29.59 -11.29
C GLN A 323 39.59 -28.79 -10.07
N LEU A 324 38.51 -27.99 -10.17
CA LEU A 324 37.89 -27.33 -9.00
C LEU A 324 37.49 -28.36 -7.95
N ARG A 325 36.84 -29.46 -8.35
CA ARG A 325 36.41 -30.55 -7.48
C ARG A 325 37.55 -31.20 -6.69
N ARG A 326 38.75 -31.24 -7.25
CA ARG A 326 39.95 -31.80 -6.57
C ARG A 326 40.54 -30.82 -5.55
N ALA A 327 40.28 -29.53 -5.70
CA ALA A 327 40.84 -28.47 -4.87
C ALA A 327 39.89 -28.00 -3.77
N TRP A 328 38.57 -28.20 -3.92
CA TRP A 328 37.61 -27.69 -2.96
C TRP A 328 37.47 -28.54 -1.70
N THR A 329 36.93 -27.92 -0.66
CA THR A 329 36.50 -28.54 0.58
C THR A 329 35.02 -28.26 0.77
N ALA A 330 34.22 -29.31 1.00
CA ALA A 330 32.79 -29.16 1.25
C ALA A 330 32.54 -28.52 2.63
N LEU A 331 31.71 -27.47 2.66
CA LEU A 331 31.24 -26.81 3.89
C LEU A 331 29.84 -27.28 4.27
N LEU A 332 28.94 -27.34 3.28
CA LEU A 332 27.60 -27.91 3.45
C LEU A 332 27.41 -29.01 2.43
N ALA A 333 27.26 -30.24 2.93
CA ALA A 333 26.95 -31.39 2.10
C ALA A 333 25.52 -31.29 1.52
N PRO A 334 25.31 -31.78 0.29
CA PRO A 334 24.00 -31.80 -0.33
C PRO A 334 23.02 -32.68 0.45
N GLN A 335 21.78 -32.24 0.56
CA GLN A 335 20.70 -32.98 1.20
C GLN A 335 19.43 -32.88 0.33
N PRO A 336 18.82 -34.00 -0.07
CA PRO A 336 17.60 -33.98 -0.87
C PRO A 336 16.48 -33.16 -0.20
N GLY A 337 15.87 -32.26 -0.95
CA GLY A 337 14.80 -31.38 -0.48
C GLY A 337 15.27 -30.17 0.34
N ARG A 338 16.58 -30.01 0.56
CA ARG A 338 17.18 -28.84 1.20
C ARG A 338 18.06 -28.07 0.22
N ARG A 339 17.46 -27.08 -0.43
CA ARG A 339 18.13 -26.24 -1.43
C ARG A 339 19.06 -25.21 -0.78
N VAL A 340 20.33 -25.21 -1.16
CA VAL A 340 21.28 -24.11 -0.89
C VAL A 340 21.08 -23.02 -1.94
N GLU A 341 20.63 -21.84 -1.53
CA GLU A 341 20.24 -20.77 -2.45
C GLU A 341 21.37 -19.76 -2.67
N ALA A 342 22.07 -19.37 -1.60
CA ALA A 342 23.09 -18.31 -1.68
C ALA A 342 24.06 -18.36 -0.49
N VAL A 343 25.20 -17.67 -0.64
CA VAL A 343 26.14 -17.36 0.44
C VAL A 343 26.56 -15.90 0.37
N ALA A 344 26.73 -15.26 1.52
CA ALA A 344 27.33 -13.93 1.66
C ALA A 344 28.24 -13.88 2.87
N LEU A 345 29.25 -13.01 2.86
CA LEU A 345 30.20 -12.87 3.97
C LEU A 345 29.87 -11.66 4.86
N GLY A 346 29.74 -11.89 6.17
CA GLY A 346 29.67 -10.85 7.20
C GLY A 346 31.03 -10.59 7.85
N ALA A 347 31.08 -9.84 8.96
CA ALA A 347 32.37 -9.54 9.61
C ALA A 347 33.07 -10.75 10.28
N GLY A 348 32.33 -11.80 10.63
CA GLY A 348 32.92 -13.01 11.25
C GLY A 348 32.20 -14.31 10.95
N HIS A 349 31.18 -14.26 10.09
CA HIS A 349 30.37 -15.43 9.70
C HIS A 349 30.09 -15.36 8.20
N ALA A 350 29.97 -16.51 7.56
CA ALA A 350 29.23 -16.62 6.31
C ALA A 350 27.74 -16.82 6.64
N VAL A 351 26.89 -16.16 5.86
CA VAL A 351 25.44 -16.23 5.93
C VAL A 351 24.97 -17.05 4.74
N VAL A 352 24.21 -18.11 4.99
CA VAL A 352 23.78 -19.07 3.96
C VAL A 352 22.26 -19.02 3.85
N GLY A 353 21.75 -18.77 2.65
CA GLY A 353 20.33 -18.92 2.31
C GLY A 353 20.00 -20.39 2.05
N LEU A 354 19.00 -20.91 2.72
CA LEU A 354 18.57 -22.30 2.63
C LEU A 354 17.06 -22.38 2.49
N ARG A 355 16.58 -23.31 1.67
CA ARG A 355 15.18 -23.65 1.56
C ARG A 355 14.96 -25.11 1.89
N GLN A 356 13.95 -25.38 2.70
CA GLN A 356 13.52 -26.75 3.00
C GLN A 356 12.05 -26.71 3.42
N ASP A 357 11.30 -27.76 3.13
CA ASP A 357 9.94 -27.91 3.63
C ASP A 357 9.07 -26.68 3.33
N THR A 358 9.10 -26.16 2.09
CA THR A 358 8.33 -24.98 1.64
C THR A 358 8.61 -23.65 2.37
N ILE A 359 9.72 -23.54 3.10
CA ILE A 359 10.15 -22.32 3.78
C ILE A 359 11.58 -21.93 3.39
N SER A 360 11.87 -20.62 3.45
CA SER A 360 13.24 -20.09 3.36
C SER A 360 13.77 -19.72 4.74
N GLN A 361 15.05 -20.02 4.97
CA GLN A 361 15.77 -19.87 6.22
C GLN A 361 17.17 -19.28 5.97
N VAL A 362 17.73 -18.66 7.01
CA VAL A 362 19.09 -18.14 6.99
C VAL A 362 19.94 -18.86 8.05
N GLY A 363 20.95 -19.59 7.58
CA GLY A 363 21.95 -20.26 8.38
C GLY A 363 23.25 -19.46 8.51
N PHE A 364 24.03 -19.76 9.55
CA PHE A 364 25.28 -19.05 9.85
C PHE A 364 26.43 -20.03 10.07
N LEU A 365 27.57 -19.78 9.42
CA LEU A 365 28.80 -20.54 9.56
C LEU A 365 29.92 -19.60 10.06
N PRO A 366 30.62 -19.92 11.17
CA PRO A 366 31.75 -19.10 11.63
C PRO A 366 32.89 -19.08 10.60
N GLN A 367 33.41 -17.90 10.27
CA GLN A 367 34.52 -17.78 9.31
C GLN A 367 35.76 -18.52 9.75
N SER A 368 36.10 -18.50 11.04
CA SER A 368 37.23 -19.26 11.57
C SER A 368 37.08 -20.77 11.36
N GLY A 369 35.84 -21.28 11.37
CA GLY A 369 35.54 -22.67 11.04
C GLY A 369 35.71 -22.95 9.56
N ILE A 370 35.28 -22.04 8.69
CA ILE A 370 35.49 -22.14 7.24
C ILE A 370 36.99 -22.11 6.90
N ALA A 371 37.74 -21.19 7.49
CA ALA A 371 39.19 -21.07 7.30
C ALA A 371 39.93 -22.32 7.83
N ALA A 372 39.48 -22.90 8.95
CA ALA A 372 40.00 -24.16 9.44
C ALA A 372 39.72 -25.32 8.46
N ALA A 373 38.51 -25.39 7.90
CA ALA A 373 38.14 -26.40 6.91
C ALA A 373 38.99 -26.28 5.63
N LEU A 374 39.20 -25.08 5.13
CA LEU A 374 40.09 -24.81 4.00
C LEU A 374 41.52 -25.33 4.23
N ARG A 375 41.99 -25.30 5.48
CA ARG A 375 43.30 -25.84 5.91
C ARG A 375 43.28 -27.33 6.28
N GLY A 376 42.26 -28.08 5.85
CA GLY A 376 42.12 -29.52 6.09
C GLY A 376 41.47 -29.91 7.43
N GLY A 377 40.88 -28.94 8.14
CA GLY A 377 40.08 -29.18 9.35
C GLY A 377 38.65 -29.65 9.03
N THR A 378 37.83 -29.78 10.08
CA THR A 378 36.41 -30.16 9.94
C THR A 378 35.55 -28.95 9.58
N ALA A 379 34.64 -29.11 8.62
CA ALA A 379 33.66 -28.08 8.27
C ALA A 379 32.75 -27.74 9.46
N PRO A 380 32.40 -26.46 9.67
CA PRO A 380 31.45 -26.07 10.69
C PRO A 380 30.02 -26.48 10.32
N GLU A 381 29.20 -26.82 11.32
CA GLU A 381 27.76 -26.99 11.12
C GLU A 381 27.04 -25.64 11.15
N PRO A 382 26.08 -25.39 10.24
CA PRO A 382 25.31 -24.16 10.26
C PRO A 382 24.39 -24.13 11.47
N PHE A 383 24.24 -22.96 12.08
CA PHE A 383 23.20 -22.72 13.07
C PHE A 383 22.17 -21.73 12.55
N PHE A 384 20.94 -21.88 13.03
CA PHE A 384 19.79 -21.11 12.58
C PHE A 384 19.21 -20.32 13.75
N PRO A 385 18.76 -19.07 13.54
CA PRO A 385 17.87 -18.41 14.47
C PRO A 385 16.57 -19.20 14.62
N ALA A 386 16.01 -19.25 15.83
CA ALA A 386 14.73 -19.89 16.08
C ALA A 386 13.58 -18.88 15.95
N PHE A 387 12.47 -19.31 15.36
CA PHE A 387 11.24 -18.55 15.22
C PHE A 387 10.06 -19.39 15.74
N ASP A 388 9.00 -18.73 16.22
CA ASP A 388 7.89 -19.40 16.91
C ASP A 388 6.94 -20.13 15.94
N GLU A 389 6.84 -19.68 14.69
CA GLU A 389 5.97 -20.27 13.66
C GLU A 389 6.72 -21.30 12.81
N GLN A 390 6.00 -22.32 12.30
CA GLN A 390 6.56 -23.33 11.39
C GLN A 390 6.56 -22.89 9.92
N LEU A 391 5.56 -22.11 9.51
CA LEU A 391 5.41 -21.59 8.15
C LEU A 391 5.85 -20.14 8.10
N PHE A 392 7.15 -19.91 7.94
CA PHE A 392 7.72 -18.56 7.89
C PHE A 392 8.68 -18.44 6.72
N THR A 393 9.05 -17.20 6.42
CA THR A 393 10.13 -16.86 5.50
C THR A 393 11.11 -16.00 6.25
N ALA A 394 12.36 -16.43 6.35
CA ALA A 394 13.46 -15.62 6.85
C ALA A 394 14.45 -15.38 5.72
N SER A 395 14.74 -14.12 5.43
CA SER A 395 15.65 -13.72 4.36
C SER A 395 16.72 -12.75 4.86
N LEU A 396 17.86 -12.75 4.17
CA LEU A 396 18.94 -11.81 4.41
C LEU A 396 18.55 -10.44 3.83
N SER A 397 18.46 -9.42 4.69
CA SER A 397 18.15 -8.05 4.28
C SER A 397 19.41 -7.16 4.16
N HIS A 398 20.39 -7.34 5.05
CA HIS A 398 21.67 -6.66 4.93
C HIS A 398 22.80 -7.44 5.62
N CYS A 399 23.91 -7.59 4.93
CA CYS A 399 25.16 -8.15 5.43
C CYS A 399 26.31 -7.33 4.88
N SER A 400 27.36 -7.15 5.69
CA SER A 400 28.61 -6.54 5.25
C SER A 400 29.75 -7.14 6.04
N VAL A 401 30.91 -7.31 5.41
CA VAL A 401 32.17 -7.69 6.08
C VAL A 401 32.62 -6.67 7.14
N ARG A 402 32.06 -5.46 7.12
CA ARG A 402 32.32 -4.43 8.14
C ARG A 402 31.32 -4.44 9.29
N SER A 403 30.19 -5.12 9.11
CA SER A 403 29.09 -5.13 10.09
C SER A 403 29.15 -6.37 10.99
N PRO A 404 29.23 -6.21 12.32
CA PRO A 404 29.04 -7.30 13.27
C PRO A 404 27.57 -7.73 13.37
N VAL A 405 26.65 -6.94 12.80
CA VAL A 405 25.20 -7.19 12.78
C VAL A 405 24.79 -7.71 11.40
N VAL A 406 23.98 -8.77 11.39
CA VAL A 406 23.31 -9.26 10.18
C VAL A 406 21.84 -8.92 10.29
N ARG A 407 21.28 -8.21 9.30
CA ARG A 407 19.87 -7.84 9.30
C ARG A 407 19.04 -8.89 8.57
N LEU A 408 18.04 -9.41 9.27
CA LEU A 408 17.09 -10.39 8.75
C LEU A 408 15.71 -9.76 8.60
N ALA A 409 15.04 -10.06 7.48
CA ALA A 409 13.62 -9.83 7.33
C ALA A 409 12.88 -11.17 7.54
N VAL A 410 11.85 -11.17 8.37
CA VAL A 410 11.10 -12.38 8.72
C VAL A 410 9.61 -12.09 8.64
N THR A 411 8.85 -12.95 7.99
CA THR A 411 7.39 -12.83 7.89
C THR A 411 6.75 -14.23 7.85
N SER A 412 5.44 -14.30 7.98
CA SER A 412 4.67 -15.51 7.76
C SER A 412 3.34 -15.16 7.10
N TRP A 413 2.47 -16.15 6.94
CA TRP A 413 1.09 -15.91 6.51
C TRP A 413 0.26 -15.04 7.48
N THR A 414 0.60 -15.04 8.77
CA THR A 414 -0.16 -14.34 9.82
C THR A 414 0.64 -13.26 10.56
N THR A 415 1.96 -13.27 10.45
CA THR A 415 2.86 -12.31 11.10
C THR A 415 3.35 -11.27 10.09
N PRO A 416 3.03 -9.97 10.31
CA PRO A 416 3.55 -8.87 9.51
C PRO A 416 5.07 -8.87 9.42
N SER A 417 5.64 -8.22 8.40
CA SER A 417 7.10 -8.20 8.21
C SER A 417 7.82 -7.68 9.45
N ARG A 418 8.76 -8.47 9.97
CA ARG A 418 9.63 -8.15 11.11
C ARG A 418 11.06 -7.99 10.62
N VAL A 419 11.70 -6.90 11.04
CA VAL A 419 13.12 -6.66 10.81
C VAL A 419 13.87 -6.92 12.11
N TYR A 420 14.82 -7.84 12.04
CA TYR A 420 15.69 -8.20 13.15
C TYR A 420 17.14 -7.79 12.86
N ASP A 421 17.81 -7.27 13.89
CA ASP A 421 19.26 -7.30 13.94
C ASP A 421 19.68 -8.59 14.64
N TYR A 422 20.38 -9.44 13.92
CA TYR A 422 20.97 -10.64 14.45
C TYR A 422 22.45 -10.39 14.74
N LEU A 423 22.86 -10.75 15.96
CA LEU A 423 24.25 -10.80 16.37
C LEU A 423 24.62 -12.29 16.42
N PRO A 424 25.30 -12.82 15.38
CA PRO A 424 25.65 -14.23 15.32
C PRO A 424 26.52 -14.63 16.52
N GLN A 425 27.41 -13.73 16.93
CA GLN A 425 28.17 -13.89 18.16
C GLN A 425 27.26 -13.71 19.38
N GLY A 426 27.12 -14.77 20.17
CA GLY A 426 26.17 -14.83 21.27
C GLY A 426 24.73 -15.16 20.86
N ARG A 427 24.46 -15.35 19.55
CA ARG A 427 23.17 -15.82 18.99
C ARG A 427 21.97 -14.99 19.46
N ARG A 428 22.11 -13.67 19.44
CA ARG A 428 21.08 -12.74 19.93
C ARG A 428 20.28 -12.17 18.77
N LEU A 429 18.97 -12.34 18.81
CA LEU A 429 18.03 -11.81 17.84
C LEU A 429 17.28 -10.60 18.44
N LEU A 430 17.38 -9.43 17.82
CA LEU A 430 16.82 -8.18 18.31
C LEU A 430 15.76 -7.65 17.35
N LEU A 431 14.49 -7.65 17.77
CA LEU A 431 13.42 -7.07 16.97
C LEU A 431 13.60 -5.55 16.89
N ARG A 432 13.81 -5.04 15.68
CA ARG A 432 13.94 -3.59 15.42
C ARG A 432 12.63 -2.96 15.01
N ARG A 433 11.86 -3.68 14.20
CA ARG A 433 10.56 -3.22 13.72
C ARG A 433 9.69 -4.42 13.38
N GLU A 434 8.41 -4.29 13.71
CA GLU A 434 7.33 -5.05 13.09
C GLU A 434 6.53 -4.07 12.23
N GLN A 435 6.16 -4.47 11.02
CA GLN A 435 5.34 -3.66 10.14
C GLN A 435 4.01 -3.36 10.84
N PRO A 436 3.71 -2.08 11.11
CA PRO A 436 2.46 -1.72 11.75
C PRO A 436 1.30 -2.02 10.81
N VAL A 437 0.31 -2.78 11.30
CA VAL A 437 -0.96 -3.01 10.63
C VAL A 437 -2.05 -2.30 11.45
N LEU A 438 -2.60 -1.25 10.86
CA LEU A 438 -3.64 -0.43 11.48
C LEU A 438 -5.01 -1.13 11.40
N GLY A 439 -6.08 -0.47 11.85
CA GLY A 439 -7.43 -1.03 11.75
C GLY A 439 -7.73 -2.18 12.71
N GLY A 440 -7.01 -2.27 13.84
CA GLY A 440 -7.28 -3.23 14.91
C GLY A 440 -6.88 -4.68 14.57
N PHE A 441 -5.94 -4.87 13.64
CA PHE A 441 -5.37 -6.18 13.33
C PHE A 441 -4.80 -6.87 14.59
N ASP A 442 -5.13 -8.16 14.72
CA ASP A 442 -4.56 -9.08 15.69
C ASP A 442 -4.19 -10.36 14.94
N ALA A 443 -2.92 -10.78 14.98
CA ALA A 443 -2.48 -11.98 14.29
C ALA A 443 -3.23 -13.24 14.76
N ARG A 444 -3.76 -13.25 15.99
CA ARG A 444 -4.53 -14.36 16.56
C ARG A 444 -5.92 -14.54 15.94
N ASP A 445 -6.40 -13.54 15.19
CA ASP A 445 -7.66 -13.66 14.45
C ASP A 445 -7.51 -14.55 13.20
N TYR A 446 -6.27 -14.93 12.85
CA TYR A 446 -5.96 -15.70 11.66
C TYR A 446 -5.12 -16.93 12.02
N THR A 447 -5.25 -17.96 11.20
CA THR A 447 -4.43 -19.17 11.31
C THR A 447 -3.96 -19.60 9.93
N ALA A 448 -2.80 -20.24 9.90
CA ALA A 448 -2.23 -20.81 8.69
C ALA A 448 -1.59 -22.17 9.01
N TYR A 449 -1.83 -23.15 8.15
CA TYR A 449 -1.25 -24.49 8.29
C TYR A 449 -0.97 -25.12 6.93
N ARG A 450 -0.16 -26.18 6.95
CA ARG A 450 0.18 -26.96 5.76
C ARG A 450 -0.75 -28.17 5.66
N ASP A 451 -1.27 -28.36 4.46
CA ASP A 451 -1.98 -29.56 4.03
C ASP A 451 -1.28 -30.14 2.79
N TRP A 452 -1.76 -31.28 2.30
CA TRP A 452 -1.14 -32.05 1.23
C TRP A 452 -2.18 -32.73 0.35
N ALA A 453 -2.28 -32.28 -0.90
CA ALA A 453 -3.06 -32.93 -1.93
C ALA A 453 -2.27 -34.09 -2.57
N GLU A 454 -2.97 -35.00 -3.25
CA GLU A 454 -2.35 -36.08 -4.03
C GLU A 454 -2.64 -35.88 -5.52
N ALA A 455 -1.59 -35.75 -6.32
CA ALA A 455 -1.68 -35.66 -7.76
C ALA A 455 -2.01 -37.03 -8.39
N PRO A 456 -2.49 -37.09 -9.66
CA PRO A 456 -2.86 -38.35 -10.30
C PRO A 456 -1.73 -39.39 -10.41
N ASP A 457 -0.48 -38.96 -10.35
CA ASP A 457 0.71 -39.83 -10.36
C ASP A 457 1.18 -40.26 -8.95
N GLY A 458 0.40 -39.92 -7.90
CA GLY A 458 0.70 -40.21 -6.50
C GLY A 458 1.62 -39.19 -5.82
N THR A 459 2.06 -38.15 -6.54
CA THR A 459 2.91 -37.10 -5.95
C THR A 459 2.12 -36.30 -4.92
N ARG A 460 2.69 -36.09 -3.72
CA ARG A 460 2.08 -35.29 -2.66
C ARG A 460 2.42 -33.81 -2.89
N ILE A 461 1.42 -33.00 -3.20
CA ILE A 461 1.56 -31.56 -3.49
C ILE A 461 1.34 -30.78 -2.18
N PRO A 462 2.32 -30.00 -1.68
CA PRO A 462 2.11 -29.17 -0.52
C PRO A 462 1.06 -28.08 -0.78
N VAL A 463 0.25 -27.78 0.23
CA VAL A 463 -0.80 -26.76 0.18
C VAL A 463 -0.68 -25.90 1.44
N SER A 464 -0.56 -24.58 1.30
CA SER A 464 -0.70 -23.67 2.45
C SER A 464 -2.15 -23.19 2.51
N VAL A 465 -2.79 -23.35 3.67
CA VAL A 465 -4.19 -22.95 3.89
C VAL A 465 -4.22 -21.85 4.94
N MET A 466 -4.91 -20.74 4.64
CA MET A 466 -5.05 -19.58 5.52
C MET A 466 -6.50 -19.15 5.64
N HIS A 467 -6.96 -18.93 6.87
CA HIS A 467 -8.31 -18.47 7.14
C HIS A 467 -8.40 -17.76 8.50
N ARG A 468 -9.56 -17.18 8.80
CA ARG A 468 -9.84 -16.65 10.14
C ARG A 468 -9.92 -17.78 11.16
N ALA A 469 -9.30 -17.58 12.32
CA ALA A 469 -9.25 -18.58 13.39
C ALA A 469 -10.64 -18.89 14.00
N ASP A 470 -11.61 -17.99 13.86
CA ASP A 470 -12.98 -18.13 14.36
C ASP A 470 -13.98 -18.65 13.31
N LEU A 471 -13.49 -19.09 12.14
CA LEU A 471 -14.33 -19.66 11.09
C LEU A 471 -14.92 -21.01 11.53
N ASP A 472 -16.23 -21.19 11.35
CA ASP A 472 -16.91 -22.47 11.62
C ASP A 472 -16.60 -23.49 10.51
N LEU A 473 -15.60 -24.34 10.72
CA LEU A 473 -15.16 -25.34 9.73
C LEU A 473 -16.14 -26.52 9.56
N ASP A 474 -17.24 -26.55 10.30
CA ASP A 474 -18.36 -27.48 10.03
C ASP A 474 -19.32 -26.93 8.95
N ALA A 475 -19.13 -25.69 8.49
CA ALA A 475 -19.85 -25.06 7.39
C ALA A 475 -18.97 -24.92 6.13
N GLU A 476 -19.60 -24.84 4.95
CA GLU A 476 -18.92 -24.66 3.67
C GLU A 476 -18.57 -23.18 3.39
N HIS A 477 -17.31 -22.93 3.04
CA HIS A 477 -16.74 -21.60 2.82
C HIS A 477 -16.19 -21.43 1.41
N PRO A 478 -16.24 -20.21 0.87
CA PRO A 478 -15.64 -19.89 -0.42
C PRO A 478 -14.11 -19.96 -0.35
N VAL A 479 -13.47 -20.38 -1.43
CA VAL A 479 -12.02 -20.60 -1.51
C VAL A 479 -11.41 -19.79 -2.65
N LEU A 480 -10.27 -19.14 -2.38
CA LEU A 480 -9.39 -18.60 -3.40
C LEU A 480 -8.13 -19.47 -3.45
N GLN A 481 -7.86 -20.10 -4.60
CA GLN A 481 -6.67 -20.90 -4.85
C GLN A 481 -5.68 -20.16 -5.76
N TYR A 482 -4.49 -19.89 -5.24
CA TYR A 482 -3.40 -19.21 -5.95
C TYR A 482 -2.30 -20.21 -6.39
N GLY A 483 -1.66 -19.98 -7.55
CA GLY A 483 -0.52 -20.79 -8.03
C GLY A 483 0.37 -20.10 -9.07
N TYR A 484 1.62 -20.58 -9.20
CA TYR A 484 2.63 -20.06 -10.15
C TYR A 484 3.34 -21.16 -10.96
N GLY A 485 4.20 -21.96 -10.31
CA GLY A 485 4.70 -23.23 -10.85
C GLY A 485 5.69 -23.14 -12.02
N SER A 486 6.58 -22.15 -12.07
CA SER A 486 7.61 -22.01 -13.11
C SER A 486 8.92 -21.42 -12.57
N TYR A 487 10.02 -21.60 -13.30
CA TYR A 487 11.34 -21.01 -13.03
C TYR A 487 11.97 -21.34 -11.67
N GLU A 488 11.52 -22.40 -10.99
CA GLU A 488 11.93 -22.71 -9.61
C GLU A 488 11.46 -21.66 -8.57
N ALA A 489 10.63 -20.70 -8.99
CA ALA A 489 10.09 -19.69 -8.08
C ALA A 489 9.16 -20.35 -7.06
N SER A 490 9.45 -20.14 -5.77
CA SER A 490 8.70 -20.71 -4.66
C SER A 490 7.69 -19.72 -4.09
N MET A 491 6.46 -20.16 -3.84
CA MET A 491 5.41 -19.31 -3.29
C MET A 491 5.46 -19.26 -1.77
N ASP A 492 6.50 -18.63 -1.23
CA ASP A 492 6.82 -18.62 0.20
C ASP A 492 5.79 -17.91 1.10
N PRO A 493 5.73 -18.27 2.40
CA PRO A 493 4.89 -17.56 3.37
C PRO A 493 5.21 -16.06 3.46
N TYR A 494 4.22 -15.22 3.16
CA TYR A 494 4.33 -13.77 3.36
C TYR A 494 3.01 -13.12 3.79
N PHE A 495 3.12 -12.10 4.62
CA PHE A 495 1.97 -11.35 5.10
C PHE A 495 1.51 -10.33 4.06
N SER A 496 0.21 -10.32 3.77
CA SER A 496 -0.41 -9.39 2.83
C SER A 496 -1.55 -8.65 3.51
N ILE A 497 -1.41 -7.32 3.63
CA ILE A 497 -2.46 -6.45 4.19
C ILE A 497 -3.76 -6.54 3.36
N PRO A 498 -3.72 -6.47 2.01
CA PRO A 498 -4.92 -6.65 1.21
C PRO A 498 -5.63 -7.98 1.46
N ARG A 499 -4.88 -9.09 1.59
CA ARG A 499 -5.47 -10.43 1.80
C ARG A 499 -6.41 -10.49 3.00
N LEU A 500 -6.20 -9.65 4.02
CA LEU A 500 -7.10 -9.54 5.17
C LEU A 500 -8.54 -9.22 4.75
N SER A 501 -8.76 -8.45 3.69
CA SER A 501 -10.10 -8.16 3.16
C SER A 501 -10.84 -9.38 2.61
N LEU A 502 -10.11 -10.41 2.15
CA LEU A 502 -10.69 -11.69 1.75
C LEU A 502 -10.97 -12.55 2.97
N LEU A 503 -9.97 -12.71 3.85
CA LEU A 503 -10.08 -13.54 5.07
C LEU A 503 -11.19 -13.02 5.99
N ASP A 504 -11.30 -11.70 6.12
CA ASP A 504 -12.35 -11.05 6.92
C ASP A 504 -13.76 -11.30 6.37
N ARG A 505 -13.91 -11.76 5.12
CA ARG A 505 -15.20 -12.13 4.50
C ARG A 505 -15.46 -13.64 4.50
N GLY A 506 -14.69 -14.39 5.29
CA GLY A 506 -14.81 -15.85 5.39
C GLY A 506 -14.22 -16.60 4.19
N VAL A 507 -13.47 -15.92 3.30
CA VAL A 507 -12.76 -16.60 2.21
C VAL A 507 -11.56 -17.34 2.81
N ILE A 508 -11.41 -18.61 2.45
CA ILE A 508 -10.22 -19.40 2.75
C ILE A 508 -9.23 -19.20 1.60
N TYR A 509 -8.05 -18.66 1.91
CA TYR A 509 -7.00 -18.43 0.93
C TYR A 509 -6.04 -19.62 0.91
N VAL A 510 -5.77 -20.16 -0.27
CA VAL A 510 -4.96 -21.36 -0.46
C VAL A 510 -3.85 -21.09 -1.47
N VAL A 511 -2.63 -21.53 -1.15
CA VAL A 511 -1.50 -21.57 -2.10
C VAL A 511 -1.22 -23.01 -2.49
N ALA A 512 -1.29 -23.31 -3.79
CA ALA A 512 -0.92 -24.60 -4.35
C ALA A 512 0.56 -24.60 -4.76
N HIS A 513 1.41 -25.32 -4.02
CA HIS A 513 2.86 -25.40 -4.28
C HIS A 513 3.17 -26.45 -5.37
N VAL A 514 2.63 -26.23 -6.56
CA VAL A 514 2.68 -27.15 -7.70
C VAL A 514 4.09 -27.34 -8.27
N ARG A 515 4.35 -28.48 -8.93
CA ARG A 515 5.62 -28.72 -9.62
C ARG A 515 5.93 -27.63 -10.66
N GLY A 516 7.22 -27.37 -10.84
CA GLY A 516 7.74 -26.21 -11.57
C GLY A 516 8.14 -25.05 -10.65
N GLY A 517 7.63 -25.02 -9.42
CA GLY A 517 8.19 -24.23 -8.32
C GLY A 517 9.43 -24.89 -7.68
N GLY A 518 10.00 -24.25 -6.66
CA GLY A 518 11.23 -24.69 -5.96
C GLY A 518 11.02 -25.21 -4.55
N GLU A 519 9.77 -25.33 -4.08
CA GLU A 519 9.43 -25.50 -2.67
C GLU A 519 10.02 -26.75 -2.00
N LEU A 520 10.19 -27.83 -2.78
CA LEU A 520 10.76 -29.10 -2.34
C LEU A 520 12.13 -29.38 -2.99
N GLY A 521 12.83 -28.33 -3.41
CA GLY A 521 14.13 -28.43 -4.06
C GLY A 521 14.06 -28.58 -5.58
N ARG A 522 15.22 -28.80 -6.19
CA ARG A 522 15.43 -28.70 -7.64
C ARG A 522 14.64 -29.70 -8.47
N ALA A 523 14.48 -30.91 -7.93
CA ALA A 523 13.68 -31.94 -8.59
C ALA A 523 12.21 -31.51 -8.76
N TRP A 524 11.68 -30.71 -7.81
CA TRP A 524 10.32 -30.19 -7.88
C TRP A 524 10.11 -29.27 -9.09
N TYR A 525 11.13 -28.47 -9.41
CA TYR A 525 11.14 -27.61 -10.58
C TYR A 525 11.29 -28.40 -11.88
N THR A 526 12.28 -29.31 -11.97
CA THR A 526 12.54 -30.06 -13.21
C THR A 526 11.36 -30.95 -13.62
N GLU A 527 10.58 -31.43 -12.65
CA GLU A 527 9.35 -32.21 -12.89
C GLU A 527 8.13 -31.33 -13.24
N GLY A 528 8.29 -30.03 -13.43
CA GLY A 528 7.24 -29.11 -13.91
C GLY A 528 7.75 -28.14 -14.99
N LYS A 529 8.71 -28.59 -15.79
CA LYS A 529 9.46 -27.79 -16.78
C LYS A 529 9.57 -28.54 -18.11
N LYS A 530 9.76 -27.84 -19.24
CA LYS A 530 9.87 -28.43 -20.59
C LYS A 530 8.77 -29.49 -20.84
N LEU A 531 9.15 -30.75 -21.05
CA LEU A 531 8.25 -31.85 -21.38
C LEU A 531 7.59 -32.50 -20.16
N ALA A 532 7.84 -31.97 -18.97
CA ALA A 532 7.09 -32.26 -17.75
C ALA A 532 6.11 -31.13 -17.39
N LYS A 533 6.04 -30.04 -18.18
CA LYS A 533 5.29 -28.83 -17.80
C LYS A 533 3.81 -29.06 -17.49
N ARG A 534 3.19 -30.08 -18.08
CA ARG A 534 1.79 -30.45 -17.78
C ARG A 534 1.55 -30.80 -16.31
N ASN A 535 2.57 -31.27 -15.60
CA ASN A 535 2.48 -31.57 -14.18
C ASN A 535 2.04 -30.34 -13.37
N THR A 536 2.56 -29.15 -13.70
CA THR A 536 2.13 -27.87 -13.09
C THR A 536 0.62 -27.70 -13.11
N PHE A 537 -0.01 -27.99 -14.26
CA PHE A 537 -1.46 -27.80 -14.44
C PHE A 537 -2.27 -28.90 -13.77
N THR A 538 -1.83 -30.17 -13.89
CA THR A 538 -2.53 -31.31 -13.27
C THR A 538 -2.42 -31.29 -11.75
N ASP A 539 -1.29 -30.83 -11.20
CA ASP A 539 -1.11 -30.64 -9.76
C ASP A 539 -2.07 -29.58 -9.22
N PHE A 540 -2.20 -28.46 -9.93
CA PHE A 540 -3.13 -27.39 -9.54
C PHE A 540 -4.57 -27.89 -9.51
N ILE A 541 -4.98 -28.64 -10.55
CA ILE A 541 -6.31 -29.26 -10.63
C ILE A 541 -6.51 -30.30 -9.53
N ALA A 542 -5.48 -31.08 -9.18
CA ALA A 542 -5.54 -32.06 -8.09
C ALA A 542 -5.68 -31.37 -6.73
N VAL A 543 -5.02 -30.24 -6.52
CA VAL A 543 -5.25 -29.39 -5.33
C VAL A 543 -6.70 -28.90 -5.32
N THR A 544 -7.26 -28.46 -6.45
CA THR A 544 -8.68 -28.07 -6.51
C THR A 544 -9.62 -29.21 -6.14
N ASP A 545 -9.36 -30.44 -6.62
CA ASP A 545 -10.14 -31.62 -6.25
C ASP A 545 -10.02 -31.95 -4.76
N HIS A 546 -8.82 -31.84 -4.20
CA HIS A 546 -8.57 -32.05 -2.78
C HIS A 546 -9.32 -31.03 -1.92
N LEU A 547 -9.33 -29.76 -2.33
CA LEU A 547 -10.07 -28.69 -1.65
C LEU A 547 -11.58 -28.93 -1.73
N ALA A 548 -12.11 -29.24 -2.91
CA ALA A 548 -13.54 -29.52 -3.08
C ALA A 548 -14.04 -30.74 -2.28
N ALA A 549 -13.13 -31.63 -1.87
CA ALA A 549 -13.44 -32.78 -1.01
C ALA A 549 -13.40 -32.44 0.49
N GLN A 550 -12.94 -31.25 0.89
CA GLN A 550 -12.91 -30.83 2.28
C GLN A 550 -14.30 -30.43 2.77
N PRO A 551 -14.70 -30.80 4.00
CA PRO A 551 -16.02 -30.49 4.52
C PRO A 551 -16.28 -28.99 4.71
N TRP A 552 -15.20 -28.21 4.85
CA TRP A 552 -15.26 -26.76 5.04
C TRP A 552 -15.25 -25.97 3.72
N ALA A 553 -15.07 -26.62 2.57
CA ALA A 553 -14.96 -25.94 1.29
C ALA A 553 -16.26 -26.05 0.50
N ASP A 554 -16.77 -24.91 0.00
CA ASP A 554 -17.84 -24.92 -0.99
C ASP A 554 -17.25 -25.19 -2.37
N ALA A 555 -17.42 -26.42 -2.86
CA ALA A 555 -16.90 -26.86 -4.15
C ALA A 555 -17.42 -26.04 -5.35
N ALA A 556 -18.56 -25.33 -5.21
CA ALA A 556 -19.11 -24.45 -6.24
C ALA A 556 -18.57 -23.01 -6.15
N ARG A 557 -17.87 -22.65 -5.07
CA ARG A 557 -17.29 -21.32 -4.83
C ARG A 557 -15.78 -21.39 -4.63
N ILE A 558 -15.08 -22.01 -5.59
CA ILE A 558 -13.62 -21.98 -5.70
C ILE A 558 -13.23 -21.05 -6.85
N VAL A 559 -12.40 -20.03 -6.60
CA VAL A 559 -11.81 -19.18 -7.65
C VAL A 559 -10.31 -19.45 -7.79
N ALA A 560 -9.77 -19.25 -8.99
CA ALA A 560 -8.34 -19.43 -9.27
C ALA A 560 -7.65 -18.11 -9.62
N GLU A 561 -6.40 -17.94 -9.15
CA GLU A 561 -5.57 -16.77 -9.39
C GLU A 561 -4.13 -17.17 -9.76
N GLY A 562 -3.55 -16.49 -10.74
CA GLY A 562 -2.13 -16.62 -11.10
C GLY A 562 -1.66 -15.50 -12.03
N GLY A 563 -0.38 -15.12 -11.88
CA GLY A 563 0.23 -14.01 -12.63
C GLY A 563 1.46 -14.41 -13.45
N SER A 564 1.75 -13.72 -14.57
CA SER A 564 2.89 -14.01 -15.47
C SER A 564 2.87 -15.46 -15.97
N ALA A 565 3.86 -16.29 -15.65
CA ALA A 565 3.81 -17.73 -15.91
C ALA A 565 2.77 -18.48 -15.05
N GLY A 566 2.33 -17.93 -13.93
CA GLY A 566 1.08 -18.35 -13.25
C GLY A 566 -0.17 -18.05 -14.10
N GLY A 567 -0.11 -17.07 -14.99
CA GLY A 567 -1.14 -16.81 -16.00
C GLY A 567 -1.19 -17.87 -17.11
N LEU A 568 -0.05 -18.46 -17.49
CA LEU A 568 -0.02 -19.68 -18.32
C LEU A 568 -0.80 -20.81 -17.62
N LEU A 569 -0.55 -21.01 -16.32
CA LEU A 569 -1.29 -21.96 -15.50
C LEU A 569 -2.79 -21.66 -15.51
N MET A 570 -3.21 -20.40 -15.30
CA MET A 570 -4.63 -19.99 -15.36
C MET A 570 -5.26 -20.30 -16.72
N GLY A 571 -4.60 -19.95 -17.82
CA GLY A 571 -5.08 -20.22 -19.17
C GLY A 571 -5.21 -21.73 -19.46
N ALA A 572 -4.23 -22.53 -19.01
CA ALA A 572 -4.26 -23.97 -19.19
C ALA A 572 -5.40 -24.62 -18.40
N VAL A 573 -5.61 -24.25 -17.13
CA VAL A 573 -6.69 -24.84 -16.32
C VAL A 573 -8.08 -24.37 -16.76
N ALA A 574 -8.20 -23.17 -17.36
CA ALA A 574 -9.43 -22.73 -17.99
C ALA A 574 -9.85 -23.68 -19.14
N ASN A 575 -8.91 -24.21 -19.91
CA ASN A 575 -9.19 -25.20 -20.96
C ASN A 575 -9.40 -26.62 -20.40
N LEU A 576 -8.57 -27.04 -19.45
CA LEU A 576 -8.56 -28.41 -18.93
C LEU A 576 -9.70 -28.72 -17.97
N ALA A 577 -10.09 -27.75 -17.14
CA ALA A 577 -11.06 -27.95 -16.06
C ALA A 577 -11.95 -26.73 -15.80
N PRO A 578 -12.59 -26.11 -16.83
CA PRO A 578 -13.33 -24.85 -16.68
C PRO A 578 -14.44 -24.90 -15.63
N ARG A 579 -15.05 -26.07 -15.43
CA ARG A 579 -16.20 -26.27 -14.52
C ARG A 579 -15.82 -26.30 -13.04
N LYS A 580 -14.53 -26.38 -12.70
CA LYS A 580 -14.07 -26.45 -11.31
C LYS A 580 -13.97 -25.10 -10.63
N TYR A 581 -14.06 -24.01 -11.40
CA TYR A 581 -13.84 -22.66 -10.88
C TYR A 581 -15.08 -21.80 -11.09
N ALA A 582 -15.45 -21.03 -10.06
CA ALA A 582 -16.47 -20.00 -10.11
C ALA A 582 -15.99 -18.72 -10.82
N GLY A 583 -14.67 -18.57 -10.97
CA GLY A 583 -14.02 -17.46 -11.66
C GLY A 583 -12.51 -17.66 -11.73
N ILE A 584 -11.88 -17.08 -12.75
CA ILE A 584 -10.42 -17.14 -12.96
C ILE A 584 -9.88 -15.72 -13.15
N LEU A 585 -8.86 -15.35 -12.36
CA LEU A 585 -8.11 -14.11 -12.51
C LEU A 585 -6.71 -14.43 -13.03
N ALA A 586 -6.36 -13.87 -14.19
CA ALA A 586 -5.07 -14.08 -14.86
C ALA A 586 -4.36 -12.72 -15.02
N VAL A 587 -3.29 -12.48 -14.26
CA VAL A 587 -2.56 -11.20 -14.23
C VAL A 587 -1.33 -11.27 -15.14
N VAL A 588 -1.14 -10.32 -16.05
CA VAL A 588 -0.12 -10.31 -17.12
C VAL A 588 0.14 -11.70 -17.72
N PRO A 589 -0.89 -12.41 -18.24
CA PRO A 589 -0.79 -13.85 -18.39
C PRO A 589 -0.10 -14.29 -19.69
N PHE A 590 0.89 -15.17 -19.57
CA PHE A 590 1.59 -15.81 -20.69
C PHE A 590 0.73 -16.90 -21.34
N VAL A 591 -0.03 -16.57 -22.39
CA VAL A 591 -1.12 -17.40 -22.93
C VAL A 591 -0.95 -17.80 -24.39
N ASP A 592 0.05 -17.25 -25.09
CA ASP A 592 0.40 -17.60 -26.47
C ASP A 592 1.85 -18.14 -26.57
N PRO A 593 2.22 -19.17 -25.78
CA PRO A 593 3.60 -19.60 -25.61
C PRO A 593 4.24 -20.13 -26.89
N VAL A 594 3.46 -20.72 -27.80
CA VAL A 594 4.01 -21.26 -29.05
C VAL A 594 4.42 -20.14 -29.99
N THR A 595 3.62 -19.08 -30.11
CA THR A 595 3.94 -17.94 -30.97
C THR A 595 5.11 -17.15 -30.40
N SER A 596 5.07 -16.80 -29.10
CA SER A 596 6.12 -15.99 -28.46
C SER A 596 7.47 -16.71 -28.43
N ILE A 597 7.54 -17.95 -27.93
CA ILE A 597 8.81 -18.69 -27.79
C ILE A 597 9.42 -19.14 -29.12
N SER A 598 8.64 -19.09 -30.21
CA SER A 598 9.15 -19.33 -31.57
C SER A 598 9.79 -18.10 -32.22
N ASP A 599 9.80 -16.95 -31.55
CA ASP A 599 10.42 -15.72 -32.03
C ASP A 599 11.60 -15.32 -31.14
N PRO A 600 12.86 -15.64 -31.52
CA PRO A 600 14.04 -15.31 -30.71
C PRO A 600 14.36 -13.81 -30.68
N GLN A 601 13.68 -12.98 -31.47
CA GLN A 601 13.88 -11.52 -31.47
C GLN A 601 13.09 -10.84 -30.35
N LEU A 602 12.10 -11.52 -29.77
CA LEU A 602 11.36 -11.01 -28.63
C LEU A 602 12.22 -11.08 -27.36
N PRO A 603 12.03 -10.14 -26.41
CA PRO A 603 12.64 -10.25 -25.10
C PRO A 603 12.37 -11.63 -24.47
N LEU A 604 13.35 -12.14 -23.73
CA LEU A 604 13.33 -13.41 -22.99
C LEU A 604 13.20 -14.70 -23.83
N SER A 605 12.68 -14.67 -25.05
CA SER A 605 12.24 -15.89 -25.75
C SER A 605 13.36 -16.92 -25.98
N ALA A 606 14.54 -16.47 -26.42
CA ALA A 606 15.70 -17.36 -26.58
C ALA A 606 16.22 -17.91 -25.24
N LEU A 607 16.23 -17.08 -24.19
CA LEU A 607 16.60 -17.47 -22.81
C LEU A 607 15.62 -18.54 -22.28
N GLU A 608 14.35 -18.41 -22.61
CA GLU A 608 13.27 -19.27 -22.11
C GLU A 608 13.09 -20.58 -22.88
N TRP A 609 13.84 -20.83 -23.95
CA TRP A 609 13.96 -22.19 -24.51
C TRP A 609 14.45 -23.18 -23.46
N GLU A 610 15.25 -22.69 -22.52
CA GLU A 610 15.69 -23.49 -21.41
C GLU A 610 14.60 -23.70 -20.37
N GLU A 611 13.48 -22.95 -20.34
CA GLU A 611 12.30 -23.19 -19.49
C GLU A 611 11.26 -24.09 -20.17
N TRP A 612 10.83 -23.71 -21.37
CA TRP A 612 9.70 -24.34 -22.07
C TRP A 612 10.12 -25.42 -23.07
N GLY A 613 11.37 -25.34 -23.54
CA GLY A 613 11.90 -26.05 -24.70
C GLY A 613 11.98 -25.14 -25.93
N ASN A 614 12.81 -25.49 -26.91
CA ASN A 614 12.88 -24.80 -28.21
C ASN A 614 11.91 -25.41 -29.24
N PRO A 615 10.75 -24.77 -29.53
CA PRO A 615 9.77 -25.29 -30.49
C PRO A 615 10.19 -25.10 -31.96
N ILE A 616 11.21 -24.29 -32.25
CA ILE A 616 11.71 -24.07 -33.61
C ILE A 616 12.51 -25.30 -34.07
N GLU A 617 13.38 -25.81 -33.19
CA GLU A 617 14.32 -26.88 -33.53
C GLU A 617 13.78 -28.29 -33.28
N ASP A 618 12.88 -28.46 -32.30
CA ASP A 618 12.37 -29.78 -31.90
C ASP A 618 10.84 -29.88 -32.09
N GLU A 619 10.40 -30.70 -33.05
CA GLU A 619 8.99 -30.98 -33.32
C GLU A 619 8.26 -31.56 -32.09
N ARG A 620 8.94 -32.39 -31.28
CA ARG A 620 8.35 -32.96 -30.06
C ARG A 620 8.04 -31.87 -29.04
N VAL A 621 8.96 -30.91 -28.86
CA VAL A 621 8.74 -29.73 -28.01
C VAL A 621 7.58 -28.91 -28.56
N TYR A 622 7.60 -28.59 -29.85
CA TYR A 622 6.51 -27.87 -30.52
C TYR A 622 5.15 -28.51 -30.26
N ARG A 623 5.00 -29.82 -30.52
CA ARG A 623 3.75 -30.57 -30.33
C ARG A 623 3.32 -30.58 -28.86
N TYR A 624 4.27 -30.70 -27.94
CA TYR A 624 3.99 -30.72 -26.50
C TYR A 624 3.51 -29.35 -25.99
N MET A 625 4.25 -28.28 -26.32
CA MET A 625 3.87 -26.89 -26.00
C MET A 625 2.52 -26.53 -26.59
N ARG A 626 2.32 -26.80 -27.89
CA ARG A 626 1.04 -26.63 -28.56
C ARG A 626 -0.09 -27.37 -27.86
N GLY A 627 0.18 -28.56 -27.31
CA GLY A 627 -0.81 -29.36 -26.59
C GLY A 627 -1.22 -28.83 -25.21
N TYR A 628 -0.65 -27.72 -24.72
CA TYR A 628 -1.14 -27.03 -23.51
C TYR A 628 -1.31 -25.52 -23.68
N ALA A 629 -0.82 -24.93 -24.77
CA ALA A 629 -0.88 -23.49 -25.05
C ALA A 629 -2.31 -22.94 -24.89
N PRO A 630 -2.55 -22.00 -23.95
CA PRO A 630 -3.91 -21.57 -23.64
C PRO A 630 -4.70 -21.04 -24.84
N TYR A 631 -4.10 -20.14 -25.63
CA TYR A 631 -4.74 -19.50 -26.77
C TYR A 631 -5.11 -20.50 -27.88
N GLU A 632 -4.21 -21.41 -28.25
CA GLU A 632 -4.45 -22.38 -29.32
C GLU A 632 -5.39 -23.54 -28.93
N ASN A 633 -5.62 -23.75 -27.63
CA ASN A 633 -6.52 -24.80 -27.12
C ASN A 633 -7.87 -24.25 -26.64
N VAL A 634 -8.19 -23.00 -26.96
CA VAL A 634 -9.55 -22.49 -26.75
C VAL A 634 -10.54 -23.32 -27.56
N ALA A 635 -11.60 -23.80 -26.91
CA ALA A 635 -12.59 -24.69 -27.52
C ALA A 635 -14.01 -24.34 -27.04
N ALA A 636 -15.03 -24.94 -27.67
CA ALA A 636 -16.43 -24.74 -27.27
C ALA A 636 -16.72 -25.36 -25.89
N LEU A 637 -16.39 -24.63 -24.84
CA LEU A 637 -16.44 -25.05 -23.44
C LEU A 637 -17.20 -24.04 -22.58
N PRO A 638 -17.76 -24.45 -21.42
CA PRO A 638 -18.44 -23.53 -20.52
C PRO A 638 -17.43 -22.83 -19.62
N TYR A 639 -16.63 -21.91 -20.17
CA TYR A 639 -15.66 -21.15 -19.38
C TYR A 639 -16.34 -20.37 -18.26
N PRO A 640 -15.73 -20.27 -17.06
CA PRO A 640 -16.25 -19.44 -15.99
C PRO A 640 -16.06 -17.95 -16.33
N PRO A 641 -16.51 -17.01 -15.47
CA PRO A 641 -16.03 -15.64 -15.54
C PRO A 641 -14.50 -15.59 -15.55
N VAL A 642 -13.90 -14.87 -16.49
CA VAL A 642 -12.45 -14.69 -16.60
C VAL A 642 -12.12 -13.21 -16.63
N ALA A 643 -11.12 -12.78 -15.86
CA ALA A 643 -10.52 -11.46 -15.98
C ALA A 643 -9.03 -11.60 -16.31
N ALA A 644 -8.61 -11.05 -17.44
CA ALA A 644 -7.21 -10.89 -17.81
C ALA A 644 -6.77 -9.45 -17.56
N ILE A 645 -5.68 -9.26 -16.83
CA ILE A 645 -5.08 -7.94 -16.59
C ILE A 645 -3.74 -7.88 -17.32
N THR A 646 -3.39 -6.77 -17.96
CA THR A 646 -2.10 -6.60 -18.65
C THR A 646 -1.70 -5.13 -18.71
N SER A 647 -0.52 -4.83 -19.26
CA SER A 647 -0.05 -3.47 -19.48
C SER A 647 0.53 -3.30 -20.88
N LEU A 648 0.32 -2.15 -21.49
CA LEU A 648 0.71 -1.88 -22.88
C LEU A 648 2.23 -1.89 -23.10
N ASN A 649 3.02 -1.49 -22.10
CA ASN A 649 4.49 -1.41 -22.17
C ASN A 649 5.19 -2.63 -21.53
N ASP A 650 4.45 -3.68 -21.18
CA ASP A 650 5.03 -4.91 -20.64
C ASP A 650 5.98 -5.57 -21.67
N THR A 651 7.26 -5.65 -21.32
CA THR A 651 8.33 -6.26 -22.12
C THR A 651 8.61 -7.71 -21.75
N ARG A 652 8.00 -8.25 -20.70
CA ARG A 652 8.19 -9.65 -20.26
C ARG A 652 7.09 -10.57 -20.76
N VAL A 653 5.83 -10.15 -20.61
CA VAL A 653 4.68 -10.81 -21.23
C VAL A 653 3.95 -9.78 -22.06
N LEU A 654 4.04 -9.91 -23.38
CA LEU A 654 3.52 -8.89 -24.28
C LEU A 654 2.00 -8.75 -24.13
N TYR A 655 1.50 -7.51 -24.08
CA TYR A 655 0.06 -7.20 -23.98
C TYR A 655 -0.80 -7.93 -25.01
N VAL A 656 -0.22 -8.23 -26.18
CA VAL A 656 -0.90 -8.88 -27.29
C VAL A 656 -1.37 -10.29 -26.93
N GLU A 657 -0.69 -11.00 -26.03
CA GLU A 657 -1.07 -12.36 -25.66
C GLU A 657 -2.47 -12.42 -25.02
N PRO A 658 -2.74 -11.72 -23.89
CA PRO A 658 -4.10 -11.65 -23.35
C PRO A 658 -5.08 -10.94 -24.30
N ALA A 659 -4.62 -9.97 -25.09
CA ALA A 659 -5.49 -9.27 -26.06
C ALA A 659 -6.01 -10.18 -27.18
N LYS A 660 -5.26 -11.23 -27.56
CA LYS A 660 -5.70 -12.27 -28.50
C LYS A 660 -6.54 -13.34 -27.81
N TRP A 661 -6.16 -13.73 -26.59
CA TRP A 661 -6.82 -14.80 -25.85
C TRP A 661 -8.26 -14.47 -25.43
N VAL A 662 -8.49 -13.26 -24.95
CA VAL A 662 -9.81 -12.82 -24.46
C VAL A 662 -10.91 -12.87 -25.53
N PRO A 663 -10.76 -12.31 -26.75
CA PRO A 663 -11.78 -12.42 -27.77
C PRO A 663 -11.99 -13.87 -28.23
N ALA A 664 -10.94 -14.69 -28.33
CA ALA A 664 -11.08 -16.11 -28.65
C ALA A 664 -11.93 -16.86 -27.60
N LEU A 665 -11.70 -16.60 -26.31
CA LEU A 665 -12.53 -17.14 -25.23
C LEU A 665 -14.00 -16.72 -25.35
N ARG A 666 -14.26 -15.44 -25.65
CA ARG A 666 -15.64 -14.93 -25.81
C ARG A 666 -16.39 -15.60 -26.94
N GLU A 667 -15.73 -15.81 -28.07
CA GLU A 667 -16.34 -16.46 -29.24
C GLU A 667 -16.63 -17.94 -28.99
N ALA A 668 -15.74 -18.64 -28.30
CA ALA A 668 -15.85 -20.07 -28.07
C ALA A 668 -16.71 -20.44 -26.84
N SER A 669 -16.84 -19.53 -25.85
CA SER A 669 -17.52 -19.84 -24.60
C SER A 669 -19.00 -20.19 -24.78
N THR A 670 -19.42 -21.27 -24.12
CA THR A 670 -20.81 -21.76 -24.14
C THR A 670 -21.61 -21.39 -22.88
N SER A 671 -20.97 -20.76 -21.88
CA SER A 671 -21.61 -20.41 -20.60
C SER A 671 -22.34 -19.06 -20.63
N GLY A 672 -21.94 -18.15 -21.53
CA GLY A 672 -22.37 -16.74 -21.51
C GLY A 672 -21.76 -15.93 -20.35
N ALA A 673 -20.81 -16.49 -19.60
CA ALA A 673 -20.11 -15.78 -18.53
C ALA A 673 -19.20 -14.67 -19.09
N PRO A 674 -19.00 -13.56 -18.35
CA PRO A 674 -18.17 -12.45 -18.81
C PRO A 674 -16.69 -12.85 -18.86
N VAL A 675 -16.03 -12.51 -19.97
CA VAL A 675 -14.57 -12.58 -20.14
C VAL A 675 -14.07 -11.15 -20.34
N LEU A 676 -13.23 -10.66 -19.44
CA LEU A 676 -12.80 -9.27 -19.36
C LEU A 676 -11.32 -9.14 -19.69
N LEU A 677 -10.95 -8.07 -20.38
CA LEU A 677 -9.57 -7.62 -20.51
C LEU A 677 -9.47 -6.23 -19.89
N ARG A 678 -8.49 -6.04 -19.00
CA ARG A 678 -8.10 -4.73 -18.49
C ARG A 678 -6.63 -4.48 -18.85
N THR A 679 -6.36 -3.42 -19.59
CA THR A 679 -5.03 -3.02 -20.03
C THR A 679 -4.66 -1.70 -19.39
N GLU A 680 -3.60 -1.68 -18.57
CA GLU A 680 -2.97 -0.44 -18.14
C GLU A 680 -2.22 0.18 -19.33
N MET A 681 -2.61 1.40 -19.71
CA MET A 681 -2.16 2.02 -20.95
C MET A 681 -0.79 2.68 -20.82
N ASP A 682 -0.38 3.03 -19.59
CA ASP A 682 0.85 3.77 -19.30
C ASP A 682 1.87 2.95 -18.46
N GLY A 683 1.53 1.72 -18.07
CA GLY A 683 2.32 0.87 -17.17
C GLY A 683 3.16 -0.21 -17.85
N GLY A 684 4.08 -0.79 -17.06
CA GLY A 684 4.94 -1.93 -17.45
C GLY A 684 4.46 -3.26 -16.86
N HIS A 685 5.35 -4.25 -16.77
CA HIS A 685 5.02 -5.59 -16.25
C HIS A 685 4.39 -5.59 -14.84
N GLY A 686 4.77 -4.61 -14.01
CA GLY A 686 4.23 -4.43 -12.67
C GLY A 686 2.90 -3.68 -12.57
N GLY A 687 2.29 -3.31 -13.70
CA GLY A 687 1.15 -2.40 -13.78
C GLY A 687 1.56 -0.93 -13.72
N GLY A 688 0.64 -0.07 -13.27
CA GLY A 688 0.93 1.36 -13.05
C GLY A 688 1.94 1.57 -11.92
N SER A 689 2.70 2.67 -11.96
CA SER A 689 3.67 3.01 -10.92
C SER A 689 2.98 3.59 -9.69
N GLY A 690 3.57 3.35 -8.52
CA GLY A 690 3.10 3.91 -7.25
C GLY A 690 2.32 2.94 -6.38
N ARG A 691 2.15 3.30 -5.11
CA ARG A 691 1.53 2.41 -4.11
C ARG A 691 0.00 2.52 -4.12
N TYR A 692 -0.57 3.68 -4.42
CA TYR A 692 -2.03 3.83 -4.44
C TYR A 692 -2.63 3.13 -5.64
N GLN A 693 -2.02 3.29 -6.82
CA GLN A 693 -2.44 2.58 -8.04
C GLN A 693 -2.47 1.06 -7.79
N ARG A 694 -1.42 0.50 -7.16
CA ARG A 694 -1.41 -0.91 -6.75
C ARG A 694 -2.58 -1.29 -5.83
N TRP A 695 -2.97 -0.43 -4.89
CA TRP A 695 -4.12 -0.73 -4.01
C TRP A 695 -5.44 -0.67 -4.76
N GLU A 696 -5.57 0.23 -5.73
CA GLU A 696 -6.75 0.31 -6.61
C GLU A 696 -6.85 -0.93 -7.50
N ASP A 697 -5.73 -1.40 -8.06
CA ASP A 697 -5.67 -2.60 -8.88
C ASP A 697 -6.03 -3.84 -8.07
N THR A 698 -5.44 -4.03 -6.88
CA THR A 698 -5.81 -5.12 -5.97
C THR A 698 -7.29 -5.03 -5.54
N ALA A 699 -7.81 -3.82 -5.31
CA ALA A 699 -9.23 -3.64 -4.97
C ALA A 699 -10.16 -4.03 -6.12
N TRP A 700 -9.76 -3.78 -7.37
CA TRP A 700 -10.49 -4.22 -8.55
C TRP A 700 -10.46 -5.75 -8.70
N GLU A 701 -9.28 -6.35 -8.59
CA GLU A 701 -9.05 -7.80 -8.64
C GLU A 701 -9.89 -8.53 -7.59
N TYR A 702 -9.83 -8.07 -6.34
CA TYR A 702 -10.58 -8.68 -5.24
C TYR A 702 -12.07 -8.45 -5.38
N ALA A 703 -12.52 -7.32 -5.92
CA ALA A 703 -13.93 -7.11 -6.19
C ALA A 703 -14.47 -8.11 -7.23
N PHE A 704 -13.70 -8.35 -8.31
CA PHE A 704 -14.03 -9.37 -9.31
C PHE A 704 -14.11 -10.77 -8.68
N LEU A 705 -13.08 -11.18 -7.92
CA LEU A 705 -13.03 -12.49 -7.28
C LEU A 705 -14.15 -12.67 -6.25
N LEU A 706 -14.40 -11.68 -5.38
CA LEU A 706 -15.49 -11.71 -4.41
C LEU A 706 -16.85 -11.77 -5.09
N ASN A 707 -17.04 -11.11 -6.23
CA ASN A 707 -18.26 -11.23 -7.01
C ASN A 707 -18.46 -12.66 -7.54
N CYS A 708 -17.42 -13.29 -8.09
CA CYS A 708 -17.46 -14.69 -8.51
C CYS A 708 -17.78 -15.65 -7.36
N LEU A 709 -17.33 -15.33 -6.14
CA LEU A 709 -17.63 -16.07 -4.92
C LEU A 709 -19.03 -15.76 -4.32
N GLY A 710 -19.81 -14.88 -4.94
CA GLY A 710 -21.12 -14.46 -4.43
C GLY A 710 -21.06 -13.59 -3.17
N LEU A 711 -19.93 -12.92 -2.93
CA LEU A 711 -19.65 -12.10 -1.75
C LEU A 711 -19.56 -10.60 -2.06
N ALA A 712 -20.13 -10.15 -3.18
CA ALA A 712 -20.05 -8.73 -3.57
C ALA A 712 -20.71 -7.78 -2.54
N GLU A 713 -21.74 -8.27 -1.86
CA GLU A 713 -22.49 -7.55 -0.81
C GLU A 713 -22.01 -7.90 0.61
N ALA A 714 -21.10 -8.86 0.77
CA ALA A 714 -20.66 -9.32 2.08
C ALA A 714 -19.83 -8.24 2.80
N ALA A 715 -20.24 -7.91 4.02
CA ALA A 715 -19.46 -7.13 4.94
C ALA A 715 -18.36 -8.02 5.57
N PRO A 716 -17.22 -7.46 5.98
CA PRO A 716 -16.24 -8.20 6.77
C PRO A 716 -16.88 -8.63 8.11
N ALA A 717 -16.57 -9.83 8.61
CA ALA A 717 -17.10 -10.42 9.85
C ALA A 717 -16.88 -9.55 11.11
N ARG A 718 -15.93 -8.60 11.06
CA ARG A 718 -15.79 -7.56 12.10
C ARG A 718 -16.99 -6.61 12.18
N ASP A 719 -17.79 -6.49 11.12
CA ASP A 719 -19.04 -5.74 11.08
C ASP A 719 -20.24 -6.56 11.58
N ASP A 720 -20.23 -7.90 11.43
CA ASP A 720 -21.37 -8.78 11.80
C ASP A 720 -21.50 -9.05 13.30
N ALA A 721 -20.42 -8.89 14.08
CA ALA A 721 -20.51 -8.88 15.54
C ALA A 721 -21.36 -7.70 16.08
N ALA A 722 -21.72 -6.74 15.22
CA ALA A 722 -22.62 -5.63 15.53
C ALA A 722 -24.04 -5.76 14.92
N GLY A 723 -24.37 -6.83 14.17
CA GLY A 723 -25.53 -6.84 13.26
C GLY A 723 -26.29 -8.15 13.04
N GLY A 724 -26.86 -8.77 14.09
CA GLY A 724 -27.87 -9.82 13.92
C GLY A 724 -29.25 -9.25 13.55
N SER A 725 -29.77 -9.61 12.37
CA SER A 725 -30.97 -9.02 11.74
C SER A 725 -32.32 -9.29 12.42
N ALA A 726 -33.22 -8.30 12.40
CA ALA A 726 -34.66 -8.46 12.46
C ALA A 726 -35.32 -7.54 11.42
N GLY A 727 -36.20 -8.11 10.59
CA GLY A 727 -36.83 -7.46 9.42
C GLY A 727 -37.75 -6.25 9.72
N PRO A 728 -38.42 -5.71 8.67
CA PRO A 728 -38.84 -4.31 8.59
C PRO A 728 -40.06 -4.02 9.46
N GLY A 729 -39.83 -3.68 10.72
CA GLY A 729 -40.84 -3.19 11.66
C GLY A 729 -40.64 -1.72 11.94
N ARG A 730 -41.60 -0.88 11.51
CA ARG A 730 -41.73 0.56 11.84
C ARG A 730 -41.18 0.90 13.23
N ILE A 731 -40.09 1.66 13.31
CA ILE A 731 -39.58 2.17 14.59
C ILE A 731 -40.45 3.36 15.00
N ARG A 732 -41.21 3.14 16.08
CA ARG A 732 -41.98 4.13 16.82
C ARG A 732 -41.05 5.17 17.44
N GLY A 733 -41.50 6.42 17.45
CA GLY A 733 -40.84 7.52 18.13
C GLY A 733 -40.55 7.23 19.61
N VAL A 734 -39.52 7.90 20.11
CA VAL A 734 -39.00 7.90 21.48
C VAL A 734 -40.09 7.67 22.53
N SER A 735 -40.26 6.42 22.97
CA SER A 735 -40.99 6.09 24.20
C SER A 735 -40.26 4.98 24.96
N ASP A 736 -39.97 5.30 26.22
CA ASP A 736 -39.45 4.50 27.33
C ASP A 736 -39.22 2.99 27.11
N ALA A 737 -37.95 2.59 27.09
CA ALA A 737 -37.53 1.21 27.31
C ALA A 737 -37.50 0.88 28.83
N PRO A 738 -38.03 -0.26 29.28
CA PRO A 738 -38.03 -0.64 30.69
C PRO A 738 -36.72 -1.34 31.08
N GLY A 739 -36.25 -1.11 32.30
CA GLY A 739 -35.27 -1.99 32.97
C GLY A 739 -33.85 -1.46 33.12
N ARG A 740 -33.66 -0.27 33.71
CA ARG A 740 -32.46 0.01 34.52
C ARG A 740 -32.90 0.69 35.81
N ASP A 741 -32.49 0.15 36.94
CA ASP A 741 -32.75 0.69 38.27
C ASP A 741 -32.29 2.16 38.33
N ARG A 742 -33.24 3.10 38.22
CA ARG A 742 -33.02 4.55 38.14
C ARG A 742 -33.23 5.13 39.53
N THR A 743 -32.16 5.25 40.30
CA THR A 743 -32.12 6.25 41.38
C THR A 743 -32.20 7.64 40.73
N ALA A 744 -33.28 8.40 40.95
CA ALA A 744 -33.46 9.73 40.39
C ALA A 744 -32.26 10.65 40.70
N ARG A 745 -31.61 11.20 39.67
CA ARG A 745 -30.51 12.17 39.84
C ARG A 745 -31.07 13.50 40.37
N PRO A 746 -30.35 14.22 41.23
CA PRO A 746 -30.74 15.58 41.59
C PRO A 746 -30.64 16.49 40.35
N PRO A 747 -31.47 17.54 40.24
CA PRO A 747 -31.47 18.41 39.07
C PRO A 747 -30.11 19.07 38.87
N ILE A 748 -29.62 19.05 37.62
CA ILE A 748 -28.38 19.72 37.23
C ILE A 748 -28.52 21.22 37.48
N ARG A 749 -27.54 21.82 38.16
CA ARG A 749 -27.46 23.26 38.46
C ARG A 749 -26.27 23.94 37.80
N ARG A 750 -25.27 23.17 37.35
CA ARG A 750 -24.07 23.69 36.70
C ARG A 750 -23.67 22.81 35.52
N VAL A 751 -23.31 23.43 34.40
CA VAL A 751 -22.79 22.78 33.19
C VAL A 751 -21.39 23.31 32.91
N VAL A 752 -20.44 22.40 32.68
CA VAL A 752 -19.06 22.71 32.34
C VAL A 752 -18.82 22.20 30.92
N PHE A 753 -18.63 23.12 29.97
CA PHE A 753 -18.22 22.77 28.60
C PHE A 753 -16.70 22.73 28.52
N ALA A 754 -16.17 21.61 28.03
CA ALA A 754 -14.75 21.40 27.84
C ALA A 754 -14.41 21.36 26.34
N GLU A 755 -13.44 22.18 25.93
CA GLU A 755 -13.02 22.40 24.53
C GLU A 755 -11.53 22.77 24.45
N ASP A 756 -10.88 22.54 23.30
CA ASP A 756 -9.43 22.69 23.16
C ASP A 756 -8.98 24.15 23.30
N ALA A 757 -9.61 25.07 22.56
CA ALA A 757 -9.29 26.49 22.58
C ALA A 757 -10.55 27.35 22.82
N VAL A 758 -10.54 28.15 23.88
CA VAL A 758 -11.60 29.12 24.17
C VAL A 758 -11.12 30.52 23.77
N GLY A 759 -11.71 31.12 22.73
CA GLY A 759 -11.36 32.45 22.22
C GLY A 759 -10.60 32.46 20.87
N ARG A 760 -10.76 31.43 20.03
CA ARG A 760 -10.32 31.39 18.62
C ARG A 760 -11.53 31.20 17.70
N PHE A 761 -11.55 31.86 16.54
CA PHE A 761 -12.64 31.70 15.57
C PHE A 761 -12.71 30.24 15.05
N GLY A 762 -13.79 29.52 15.39
CA GLY A 762 -14.03 28.12 15.02
C GLY A 762 -15.46 27.65 15.33
N GLY A 763 -15.89 26.52 14.75
CA GLY A 763 -17.30 26.07 14.76
C GLY A 763 -17.88 25.74 16.15
N VAL A 764 -17.11 25.13 17.05
CA VAL A 764 -17.57 24.78 18.41
C VAL A 764 -17.72 26.03 19.29
N GLU A 765 -16.82 27.00 19.15
CA GLU A 765 -16.91 28.28 19.87
C GLU A 765 -18.17 29.05 19.48
N THR A 766 -18.45 29.12 18.17
CA THR A 766 -19.68 29.72 17.64
C THR A 766 -20.93 29.07 18.25
N LEU A 767 -20.93 27.74 18.43
CA LEU A 767 -22.03 27.04 19.10
C LEU A 767 -22.16 27.43 20.57
N LEU A 768 -21.06 27.52 21.31
CA LEU A 768 -21.09 27.90 22.72
C LEU A 768 -21.55 29.36 22.94
N ARG A 769 -21.35 30.26 21.96
CA ARG A 769 -21.90 31.63 21.97
C ARG A 769 -23.43 31.65 21.91
N VAL A 770 -24.02 30.71 21.18
CA VAL A 770 -25.48 30.61 20.99
C VAL A 770 -26.15 29.83 22.12
N LEU A 771 -25.52 28.73 22.54
CA LEU A 771 -26.06 27.78 23.52
C LEU A 771 -25.96 28.30 24.96
N ALA A 772 -24.81 28.84 25.37
CA ALA A 772 -24.57 29.17 26.78
C ALA A 772 -25.48 30.26 27.38
N PRO A 773 -25.79 31.38 26.70
CA PRO A 773 -26.71 32.39 27.24
C PRO A 773 -28.10 31.80 27.52
N ARG A 774 -28.63 31.01 26.60
CA ARG A 774 -29.96 30.40 26.69
C ARG A 774 -30.05 29.33 27.79
N LEU A 775 -28.97 28.57 28.01
CA LEU A 775 -28.88 27.68 29.17
C LEU A 775 -28.86 28.45 30.50
N ARG A 776 -28.22 29.63 30.56
CA ARG A 776 -28.24 30.51 31.75
C ARG A 776 -29.62 31.11 32.02
N GLU A 777 -30.33 31.52 30.99
CA GLU A 777 -31.73 32.00 31.08
C GLU A 777 -32.65 30.93 31.69
N SER A 778 -32.32 29.65 31.47
CA SER A 778 -33.01 28.50 32.07
C SER A 778 -32.60 28.20 33.52
N GLY A 779 -31.78 29.05 34.14
CA GLY A 779 -31.36 28.95 35.54
C GLY A 779 -30.11 28.09 35.80
N LEU A 780 -29.38 27.66 34.75
CA LEU A 780 -28.15 26.86 34.89
C LEU A 780 -26.90 27.76 34.99
N LYS A 781 -25.95 27.40 35.86
CA LYS A 781 -24.62 28.01 35.87
C LYS A 781 -23.76 27.39 34.77
N VAL A 782 -23.26 28.18 33.81
CA VAL A 782 -22.39 27.68 32.72
C VAL A 782 -20.94 28.14 32.93
N GLU A 783 -20.01 27.19 33.04
CA GLU A 783 -18.54 27.38 33.13
C GLU A 783 -17.83 26.74 31.93
N TYR A 784 -16.59 27.18 31.66
CA TYR A 784 -15.78 26.65 30.55
C TYR A 784 -14.44 26.07 31.05
N LEU A 785 -14.01 24.99 30.44
CA LEU A 785 -12.73 24.33 30.68
C LEU A 785 -11.95 24.30 29.37
N SER A 786 -10.77 24.92 29.32
CA SER A 786 -9.94 24.97 28.11
C SER A 786 -8.62 24.24 28.28
N HIS A 787 -8.17 23.58 27.21
CA HIS A 787 -6.85 22.93 27.14
C HIS A 787 -5.74 23.90 26.70
N GLU A 788 -6.06 25.01 26.05
CA GLU A 788 -5.14 26.09 25.70
C GLU A 788 -5.40 27.37 26.53
N PRO A 789 -4.39 28.23 26.73
CA PRO A 789 -4.63 29.58 27.23
C PRO A 789 -5.58 30.31 26.27
N PRO A 790 -6.59 31.03 26.78
CA PRO A 790 -7.50 31.77 25.91
C PRO A 790 -6.73 32.82 25.12
N SER A 791 -6.85 32.76 23.79
CA SER A 791 -6.23 33.70 22.84
C SER A 791 -7.04 34.98 22.65
N GLY A 792 -8.23 35.07 23.27
CA GLY A 792 -9.15 36.19 23.17
C GLY A 792 -10.19 36.18 24.30
N PRO A 793 -11.11 37.16 24.33
CA PRO A 793 -12.20 37.19 25.30
C PRO A 793 -13.08 35.94 25.15
N ALA A 794 -13.48 35.35 26.29
CA ALA A 794 -14.35 34.18 26.29
C ALA A 794 -15.63 34.43 25.46
N PRO A 795 -16.16 33.39 24.80
CA PRO A 795 -17.31 33.53 23.89
C PRO A 795 -18.55 34.14 24.56
N THR A 796 -18.70 33.98 25.88
CA THR A 796 -19.67 34.71 26.70
C THR A 796 -19.09 35.00 28.10
N PRO A 797 -19.63 35.96 28.87
CA PRO A 797 -19.20 36.22 30.25
C PRO A 797 -19.36 34.98 31.14
N GLY A 798 -18.25 34.43 31.63
CA GLY A 798 -18.22 33.27 32.53
C GLY A 798 -16.79 32.90 32.94
N PRO A 799 -16.59 32.18 34.05
CA PRO A 799 -15.26 31.77 34.47
C PRO A 799 -14.70 30.71 33.50
N VAL A 800 -13.58 31.02 32.84
CA VAL A 800 -12.78 30.08 32.04
C VAL A 800 -11.68 29.51 32.92
N ARG A 801 -11.62 28.18 33.05
CA ARG A 801 -10.55 27.48 33.74
C ARG A 801 -9.60 26.90 32.71
N CYS A 802 -8.33 27.29 32.78
CA CYS A 802 -7.27 26.75 31.93
C CYS A 802 -6.23 26.04 32.81
N PHE A 803 -5.96 24.77 32.50
CA PHE A 803 -4.91 23.99 33.16
C PHE A 803 -3.72 23.70 32.23
N ALA A 804 -3.68 24.34 31.05
CA ALA A 804 -2.60 24.26 30.09
C ALA A 804 -1.27 24.73 30.68
N VAL A 805 -0.19 24.08 30.28
CA VAL A 805 1.18 24.57 30.45
C VAL A 805 1.93 24.32 29.14
N PRO A 806 2.72 25.27 28.62
CA PRO A 806 3.48 25.09 27.38
C PRO A 806 4.32 23.81 27.39
N GLY A 807 4.56 23.20 26.23
CA GLY A 807 5.42 22.00 26.12
C GLY A 807 6.83 22.22 26.69
N SER A 808 7.33 23.45 26.62
CA SER A 808 8.60 23.91 27.21
C SER A 808 8.58 24.05 28.75
N ALA A 809 7.43 23.85 29.40
CA ALA A 809 7.32 24.01 30.85
C ALA A 809 8.04 22.87 31.60
N SER A 810 8.76 23.24 32.67
CA SER A 810 9.43 22.29 33.58
C SER A 810 8.49 21.17 34.04
N LEU A 811 9.02 19.96 34.25
CA LEU A 811 8.27 18.79 34.73
C LEU A 811 7.44 19.11 35.99
N ARG A 812 7.96 19.93 36.91
CA ARG A 812 7.25 20.38 38.12
C ARG A 812 5.97 21.16 37.81
N ARG A 813 5.98 22.06 36.83
CA ARG A 813 4.79 22.82 36.40
C ARG A 813 3.76 21.92 35.72
N ARG A 814 4.21 20.96 34.90
CA ARG A 814 3.35 19.93 34.28
C ARG A 814 2.66 19.04 35.32
N LEU A 815 3.40 18.57 36.32
CA LEU A 815 2.82 17.81 37.43
C LEU A 815 1.82 18.64 38.24
N ALA A 816 2.14 19.90 38.58
CA ALA A 816 1.24 20.79 39.31
C ALA A 816 -0.06 21.10 38.52
N ALA A 817 0.03 21.30 37.21
CA ALA A 817 -1.13 21.45 36.33
C ALA A 817 -2.01 20.19 36.34
N GLY A 818 -1.41 19.00 36.21
CA GLY A 818 -2.12 17.72 36.31
C GLY A 818 -2.78 17.48 37.66
N VAL A 819 -2.17 17.92 38.78
CA VAL A 819 -2.78 17.86 40.12
C VAL A 819 -3.99 18.79 40.22
N ARG A 820 -3.87 20.05 39.77
CA ARG A 820 -4.99 21.02 39.78
C ARG A 820 -6.17 20.56 38.93
N ARG A 821 -5.89 20.00 37.74
CA ARG A 821 -6.90 19.42 36.85
C ARG A 821 -7.63 18.26 37.52
N ARG A 822 -6.90 17.33 38.15
CA ARG A 822 -7.49 16.21 38.90
C ARG A 822 -8.33 16.68 40.09
N ALA A 823 -7.86 17.67 40.84
CA ALA A 823 -8.61 18.25 41.96
C ALA A 823 -9.92 18.91 41.48
N PHE A 824 -9.89 19.60 40.33
CA PHE A 824 -11.10 20.17 39.74
C PHE A 824 -12.10 19.10 39.30
N LEU A 825 -11.65 18.07 38.55
CA LEU A 825 -12.53 16.97 38.14
C LEU A 825 -13.12 16.23 39.35
N ALA A 826 -12.34 16.05 40.42
CA ALA A 826 -12.83 15.53 41.69
C ALA A 826 -13.80 16.49 42.40
N SER A 827 -13.78 17.79 42.15
CA SER A 827 -14.74 18.73 42.75
C SER A 827 -16.15 18.66 42.14
N LEU A 828 -16.31 18.05 40.95
CA LEU A 828 -17.61 17.89 40.30
C LEU A 828 -18.47 16.88 41.05
N GLY A 829 -19.73 17.24 41.32
CA GLY A 829 -20.70 16.44 42.08
C GLY A 829 -21.97 16.12 41.28
N PRO A 830 -22.97 15.49 41.91
CA PRO A 830 -24.15 14.95 41.21
C PRO A 830 -25.12 15.99 40.64
N ARG A 831 -24.92 17.29 40.92
CA ARG A 831 -25.68 18.40 40.33
C ARG A 831 -24.91 19.11 39.19
N ASP A 832 -23.77 18.56 38.77
CA ASP A 832 -22.93 19.10 37.72
C ASP A 832 -23.01 18.24 36.45
N ALA A 833 -22.97 18.87 35.29
CA ALA A 833 -22.75 18.21 34.00
C ALA A 833 -21.39 18.63 33.42
N LEU A 834 -20.60 17.68 32.91
CA LEU A 834 -19.36 17.91 32.18
C LEU A 834 -19.57 17.45 30.73
N VAL A 835 -19.54 18.39 29.80
CA VAL A 835 -19.72 18.14 28.37
C VAL A 835 -18.38 18.28 27.68
N MET A 836 -17.87 17.17 27.14
CA MET A 836 -16.65 17.13 26.33
C MET A 836 -17.06 17.29 24.87
N MET A 837 -16.71 18.43 24.28
CA MET A 837 -17.19 18.86 22.96
C MET A 837 -16.37 18.28 21.81
N ASN A 838 -15.21 17.70 22.09
CA ASN A 838 -14.42 17.01 21.09
C ASN A 838 -13.56 15.93 21.76
N GLU A 839 -12.85 15.18 20.95
CA GLU A 839 -12.23 13.96 21.39
C GLU A 839 -10.79 14.15 21.89
N THR A 840 -10.09 15.20 21.43
CA THR A 840 -8.82 15.68 22.00
C THR A 840 -9.02 16.06 23.46
N THR A 841 -10.05 16.85 23.74
CA THR A 841 -10.45 17.22 25.09
C THR A 841 -10.87 15.99 25.91
N ALA A 842 -11.60 15.05 25.31
CA ALA A 842 -11.98 13.81 26.00
C ALA A 842 -10.74 12.99 26.41
N ALA A 843 -9.76 12.82 25.52
CA ALA A 843 -8.53 12.08 25.79
C ALA A 843 -7.78 12.61 27.03
N GLU A 844 -7.77 13.93 27.21
CA GLU A 844 -7.09 14.62 28.31
C GLU A 844 -7.84 14.52 29.65
N LEU A 845 -9.17 14.49 29.61
CA LEU A 845 -10.01 14.54 30.82
C LEU A 845 -10.38 13.15 31.34
N LEU A 846 -10.59 12.17 30.47
CA LEU A 846 -11.05 10.83 30.81
C LEU A 846 -10.18 10.10 31.85
N PRO A 847 -8.83 10.15 31.82
CA PRO A 847 -8.01 9.51 32.85
C PRO A 847 -8.26 10.09 34.26
N GLY A 848 -8.37 11.42 34.37
CA GLY A 848 -8.63 12.10 35.63
C GLY A 848 -10.06 11.85 36.14
N LEU A 849 -11.04 11.86 35.22
CA LEU A 849 -12.44 11.63 35.52
C LEU A 849 -12.70 10.18 35.95
N GLY A 850 -12.09 9.21 35.26
CA GLY A 850 -12.15 7.79 35.63
C GLY A 850 -11.59 7.51 37.03
N MET A 851 -10.48 8.15 37.40
CA MET A 851 -9.93 8.05 38.76
C MET A 851 -10.88 8.64 39.80
N ALA A 852 -11.49 9.79 39.53
CA ALA A 852 -12.48 10.40 40.42
C ALA A 852 -13.75 9.53 40.55
N HIS A 853 -14.18 8.88 39.47
CA HIS A 853 -15.34 8.00 39.42
C HIS A 853 -15.11 6.69 40.20
N ARG A 854 -13.90 6.11 40.17
CA ARG A 854 -13.56 4.91 40.97
C ARG A 854 -13.76 5.10 42.47
N LEU A 855 -13.56 6.33 42.96
CA LEU A 855 -13.67 6.67 44.37
C LEU A 855 -15.10 7.06 44.80
N ARG A 856 -16.10 6.99 43.91
CA ARG A 856 -17.47 7.47 44.18
C ARG A 856 -18.57 6.52 43.68
N PRO A 857 -19.64 6.31 44.47
CA PRO A 857 -20.84 5.64 43.99
C PRO A 857 -21.49 6.46 42.87
N ARG A 858 -22.18 5.79 41.93
CA ARG A 858 -22.81 6.42 40.75
C ARG A 858 -23.74 7.58 41.12
N SER A 859 -24.45 7.51 42.24
CA SER A 859 -25.34 8.57 42.75
C SER A 859 -24.64 9.87 43.16
N ARG A 860 -23.30 9.89 43.25
CA ARG A 860 -22.48 11.06 43.60
C ARG A 860 -21.59 11.56 42.45
N ARG A 861 -21.75 11.02 41.23
CA ARG A 861 -20.98 11.41 40.04
C ARG A 861 -21.69 12.51 39.25
N PRO A 862 -20.97 13.42 38.56
CA PRO A 862 -21.58 14.35 37.62
C PRO A 862 -22.24 13.62 36.44
N LEU A 863 -23.03 14.32 35.64
CA LEU A 863 -23.43 13.84 34.31
C LEU A 863 -22.30 14.12 33.32
N SER A 864 -21.61 13.08 32.86
CA SER A 864 -20.57 13.22 31.84
C SER A 864 -21.09 12.87 30.45
N VAL A 865 -20.99 13.84 29.55
CA VAL A 865 -21.47 13.79 28.17
C VAL A 865 -20.26 13.91 27.23
N MET A 866 -20.18 13.04 26.24
CA MET A 866 -19.25 13.18 25.12
C MET A 866 -20.05 13.49 23.86
N GLN A 867 -19.79 14.63 23.23
CA GLN A 867 -20.37 14.99 21.94
C GLN A 867 -19.32 14.87 20.84
N PHE A 868 -19.62 14.09 19.81
CA PHE A 868 -18.78 13.93 18.64
C PHE A 868 -19.02 15.09 17.69
N HIS A 869 -17.96 15.83 17.35
CA HIS A 869 -17.98 16.92 16.36
C HIS A 869 -17.21 16.57 15.08
N SER A 870 -16.51 15.44 15.07
CA SER A 870 -15.90 14.83 13.89
C SER A 870 -16.83 13.81 13.23
N ARG A 871 -16.56 13.43 11.97
CA ARG A 871 -17.30 12.35 11.29
C ARG A 871 -16.79 11.00 11.80
N PHE A 872 -17.63 9.98 11.80
CA PHE A 872 -17.20 8.62 12.13
C PHE A 872 -15.96 8.15 11.34
N ASP A 873 -15.88 8.53 10.06
CA ASP A 873 -14.83 8.13 9.11
C ASP A 873 -13.58 9.05 9.07
N SER A 874 -13.39 10.01 10.00
CA SER A 874 -12.19 10.89 10.02
C SER A 874 -11.10 10.35 10.94
N ALA A 875 -9.99 9.83 10.42
CA ALA A 875 -8.72 9.48 11.11
C ALA A 875 -8.84 8.80 12.51
N TRP A 876 -10.01 8.27 12.85
CA TRP A 876 -10.43 8.00 14.23
C TRP A 876 -10.04 6.60 14.70
N ARG A 877 -9.42 5.79 13.83
CA ARG A 877 -9.19 4.36 14.07
C ARG A 877 -7.92 4.01 14.87
N VAL A 878 -6.95 4.92 15.01
CA VAL A 878 -5.70 4.60 15.75
C VAL A 878 -5.72 5.09 17.21
N ARG A 879 -6.39 6.22 17.50
CA ARG A 879 -6.49 6.78 18.88
C ARG A 879 -7.90 6.76 19.47
N GLY A 880 -8.95 6.69 18.65
CA GLY A 880 -10.35 6.77 19.07
C GLY A 880 -10.79 5.60 19.95
N ASP A 881 -10.47 4.36 19.61
CA ASP A 881 -10.92 3.17 20.36
C ASP A 881 -10.46 3.13 21.82
N ALA A 882 -9.24 3.63 22.11
CA ALA A 882 -8.75 3.72 23.47
C ALA A 882 -9.47 4.84 24.26
N ILE A 883 -9.75 5.97 23.60
CA ILE A 883 -10.51 7.09 24.17
C ILE A 883 -11.95 6.67 24.42
N LEU A 884 -12.59 6.01 23.46
CA LEU A 884 -13.97 5.51 23.52
C LEU A 884 -14.17 4.40 24.54
N ARG A 885 -13.25 3.42 24.63
CA ARG A 885 -13.33 2.40 25.70
C ARG A 885 -13.25 3.05 27.08
N ARG A 886 -12.36 4.04 27.25
CA ARG A 886 -12.27 4.84 28.49
C ARG A 886 -13.52 5.69 28.70
N ALA A 887 -14.04 6.33 27.66
CA ALA A 887 -15.27 7.11 27.69
C ALA A 887 -16.45 6.21 28.06
N GLY A 888 -16.54 5.00 27.53
CA GLY A 888 -17.60 4.04 27.83
C GLY A 888 -17.66 3.67 29.31
N ALA A 889 -16.52 3.61 29.98
CA ALA A 889 -16.44 3.35 31.42
C ALA A 889 -16.79 4.56 32.29
N VAL A 890 -16.77 5.78 31.74
CA VAL A 890 -16.79 7.03 32.49
C VAL A 890 -18.00 7.90 32.14
N CYS A 891 -18.25 8.13 30.85
CA CYS A 891 -19.36 8.89 30.28
C CYS A 891 -20.69 8.15 30.39
N GLU A 892 -21.73 8.91 30.72
CA GLU A 892 -23.10 8.41 30.78
C GLU A 892 -23.86 8.60 29.48
N GLU A 893 -23.60 9.69 28.76
CA GLU A 893 -24.30 10.06 27.53
C GLU A 893 -23.30 10.31 26.39
N PHE A 894 -23.67 9.86 25.20
CA PHE A 894 -22.94 10.07 23.97
C PHE A 894 -23.86 10.76 22.97
N LEU A 895 -23.38 11.80 22.31
CA LEU A 895 -24.14 12.60 21.36
C LEU A 895 -23.37 12.74 20.05
N ALA A 896 -24.07 12.68 18.92
CA ALA A 896 -23.57 13.10 17.63
C ALA A 896 -24.35 14.34 17.13
N LEU A 897 -23.86 14.97 16.07
CA LEU A 897 -24.48 16.19 15.51
C LEU A 897 -25.71 15.91 14.63
N ASN A 898 -25.90 14.68 14.18
CA ASN A 898 -27.05 14.28 13.39
C ASN A 898 -27.40 12.80 13.66
N GLU A 899 -28.59 12.38 13.24
CA GLU A 899 -29.08 11.02 13.51
C GLU A 899 -28.27 9.93 12.80
N GLN A 900 -27.69 10.21 11.65
CA GLN A 900 -26.93 9.25 10.86
C GLN A 900 -25.60 8.94 11.53
N GLU A 901 -24.86 9.96 11.95
CA GLU A 901 -23.67 9.82 12.77
C GLU A 901 -24.00 9.16 14.11
N ALA A 902 -25.12 9.52 14.74
CA ALA A 902 -25.57 8.85 15.96
C ALA A 902 -25.78 7.33 15.74
N ARG A 903 -26.37 6.92 14.62
CA ARG A 903 -26.53 5.49 14.27
C ARG A 903 -25.19 4.80 14.04
N ARG A 904 -24.27 5.45 13.33
CA ARG A 904 -22.93 4.92 13.05
C ARG A 904 -22.13 4.73 14.33
N PHE A 905 -22.06 5.77 15.16
CA PHE A 905 -21.44 5.68 16.47
C PHE A 905 -22.15 4.65 17.37
N ALA A 906 -23.48 4.54 17.31
CA ALA A 906 -24.20 3.53 18.09
C ALA A 906 -23.92 2.10 17.63
N ALA A 907 -23.87 1.86 16.32
CA ALA A 907 -23.55 0.57 15.73
C ALA A 907 -22.11 0.15 16.05
N ALA A 908 -21.15 1.06 15.85
CA ALA A 908 -19.75 0.79 16.12
C ALA A 908 -19.44 0.53 17.61
N TYR A 909 -20.19 1.15 18.53
CA TYR A 909 -19.88 1.10 19.96
C TYR A 909 -20.80 0.19 20.77
N GLY A 910 -21.82 -0.41 20.15
CA GLY A 910 -22.82 -1.24 20.83
C GLY A 910 -23.56 -0.51 21.95
N ARG A 911 -23.69 0.82 21.85
CA ARG A 911 -24.31 1.67 22.88
C ARG A 911 -25.20 2.74 22.24
N PRO A 912 -26.30 3.15 22.90
CA PRO A 912 -27.11 4.26 22.41
C PRO A 912 -26.29 5.55 22.32
N VAL A 913 -26.33 6.19 21.15
CA VAL A 913 -25.82 7.54 20.91
C VAL A 913 -27.00 8.41 20.49
N GLY A 914 -27.17 9.54 21.16
CA GLY A 914 -28.21 10.53 20.84
C GLY A 914 -27.76 11.47 19.73
N SER A 915 -28.70 12.23 19.18
CA SER A 915 -28.42 13.30 18.21
C SER A 915 -28.87 14.64 18.77
N ILE A 916 -27.97 15.61 18.84
CA ILE A 916 -28.27 17.02 19.09
C ILE A 916 -27.43 17.85 18.11
N PRO A 917 -28.06 18.53 17.12
CA PRO A 917 -27.33 19.33 16.15
C PRO A 917 -26.77 20.61 16.77
N ASN A 918 -25.78 21.19 16.10
CA ASN A 918 -25.25 22.50 16.48
C ASN A 918 -26.29 23.58 16.17
N PRO A 919 -26.55 24.55 17.09
CA PRO A 919 -27.45 25.65 16.81
C PRO A 919 -26.82 26.62 15.81
N VAL A 920 -27.60 27.11 14.87
CA VAL A 920 -27.15 28.12 13.90
C VAL A 920 -26.94 29.48 14.58
N ALA A 921 -25.85 30.18 14.23
CA ALA A 921 -25.52 31.47 14.84
C ALA A 921 -26.22 32.66 14.21
N VAL A 922 -26.67 32.54 12.95
CA VAL A 922 -27.46 33.56 12.26
C VAL A 922 -28.97 33.35 12.52
N PRO A 923 -29.78 34.43 12.57
CA PRO A 923 -31.22 34.29 12.74
C PRO A 923 -31.87 33.54 11.58
N VAL A 924 -32.71 32.55 11.89
CA VAL A 924 -33.51 31.81 10.89
C VAL A 924 -34.64 32.70 10.39
N THR A 925 -34.71 32.89 9.07
CA THR A 925 -35.75 33.70 8.43
C THR A 925 -37.08 32.94 8.42
N GLN A 926 -38.20 33.62 8.67
CA GLN A 926 -39.52 32.99 8.75
C GLN A 926 -40.17 32.76 7.38
N THR A 927 -39.79 33.53 6.37
CA THR A 927 -40.40 33.52 5.03
C THR A 927 -39.36 33.25 3.95
N PRO A 928 -39.66 32.38 2.95
CA PRO A 928 -38.81 32.17 1.77
C PRO A 928 -38.51 33.46 1.01
N ARG A 929 -37.37 33.46 0.30
CA ARG A 929 -36.92 34.63 -0.46
C ARG A 929 -37.77 34.81 -1.71
N THR A 930 -38.15 36.04 -2.01
CA THR A 930 -39.02 36.37 -3.15
C THR A 930 -38.25 36.69 -4.44
N ARG A 931 -36.95 36.98 -4.33
CA ARG A 931 -36.07 37.25 -5.48
C ARG A 931 -34.69 36.62 -5.28
N ARG A 932 -34.10 36.09 -6.36
CA ARG A 932 -32.73 35.58 -6.44
C ARG A 932 -31.72 36.72 -6.62
N PRO A 933 -30.79 36.93 -5.67
CA PRO A 933 -29.61 37.75 -5.92
C PRO A 933 -28.66 37.05 -6.88
N THR A 934 -27.91 37.81 -7.67
CA THR A 934 -26.90 37.30 -8.59
C THR A 934 -25.52 37.34 -7.94
N ARG A 935 -25.38 36.70 -6.79
CA ARG A 935 -24.10 36.60 -6.07
C ARG A 935 -23.88 35.19 -5.55
N VAL A 936 -22.73 34.62 -5.87
CA VAL A 936 -22.21 33.41 -5.22
C VAL A 936 -21.36 33.87 -4.04
N VAL A 937 -21.53 33.25 -2.88
CA VAL A 937 -20.62 33.45 -1.74
C VAL A 937 -19.86 32.17 -1.45
N CYS A 938 -18.59 32.27 -1.09
CA CYS A 938 -17.80 31.21 -0.48
C CYS A 938 -17.37 31.69 0.90
N VAL A 939 -17.82 31.01 1.97
CA VAL A 939 -17.47 31.34 3.36
C VAL A 939 -16.65 30.20 3.92
N ALA A 940 -15.34 30.38 4.07
CA ALA A 940 -14.43 29.32 4.53
C ALA A 940 -13.12 29.90 5.10
N ARG A 941 -12.40 29.08 5.86
CA ARG A 941 -10.97 29.34 6.14
C ARG A 941 -10.18 29.16 4.84
N LEU A 942 -9.31 30.10 4.49
CA LEU A 942 -8.53 30.02 3.25
C LEU A 942 -7.32 29.10 3.44
N ALA A 943 -7.57 27.80 3.38
CA ALA A 943 -6.58 26.73 3.55
C ALA A 943 -6.72 25.67 2.43
N PRO A 944 -5.68 24.86 2.14
CA PRO A 944 -5.67 23.97 0.98
C PRO A 944 -6.85 22.99 0.94
N GLU A 945 -7.23 22.43 2.08
CA GLU A 945 -8.32 21.46 2.20
C GLU A 945 -9.72 22.04 1.93
N LYS A 946 -9.84 23.38 1.91
CA LYS A 946 -11.08 24.11 1.62
C LYS A 946 -11.26 24.44 0.14
N ARG A 947 -10.36 23.96 -0.73
CA ARG A 947 -10.46 23.98 -2.21
C ARG A 947 -11.10 25.25 -2.79
N VAL A 948 -10.76 26.41 -2.25
CA VAL A 948 -11.35 27.69 -2.69
C VAL A 948 -10.93 27.98 -4.13
N ASP A 949 -9.78 27.46 -4.56
CA ASP A 949 -9.31 27.47 -5.93
C ASP A 949 -10.30 26.81 -6.91
N TRP A 950 -10.99 25.73 -6.51
CA TRP A 950 -12.06 25.13 -7.33
C TRP A 950 -13.24 26.06 -7.48
N VAL A 951 -13.64 26.75 -6.40
CA VAL A 951 -14.74 27.73 -6.44
C VAL A 951 -14.41 28.90 -7.36
N LEU A 952 -13.17 29.40 -7.32
CA LEU A 952 -12.69 30.48 -8.20
C LEU A 952 -12.75 30.06 -9.68
N ARG A 953 -12.17 28.91 -10.02
CA ARG A 953 -12.12 28.39 -11.39
C ARG A 953 -13.51 28.04 -11.93
N ALA A 954 -14.34 27.42 -11.10
CA ALA A 954 -15.72 27.09 -11.46
C ALA A 954 -16.55 28.33 -11.73
N PHE A 955 -16.41 29.37 -10.90
CA PHE A 955 -17.09 30.64 -11.13
C PHE A 955 -16.61 31.32 -12.42
N ASP A 956 -15.30 31.37 -12.66
CA ASP A 956 -14.74 31.96 -13.88
C ASP A 956 -15.28 31.29 -15.15
N ALA A 957 -15.31 29.95 -15.16
CA ALA A 957 -15.89 29.18 -16.27
C ALA A 957 -17.39 29.47 -16.47
N ALA A 958 -18.16 29.59 -15.38
CA ALA A 958 -19.59 29.88 -15.43
C ALA A 958 -19.90 31.35 -15.76
N ALA A 959 -19.00 32.28 -15.43
CA ALA A 959 -19.22 33.72 -15.50
C ALA A 959 -19.51 34.23 -16.93
N SER A 960 -18.94 33.57 -17.94
CA SER A 960 -19.14 33.86 -19.37
C SER A 960 -20.61 33.74 -19.81
N ARG A 961 -21.36 32.78 -19.24
CA ARG A 961 -22.78 32.52 -19.53
C ARG A 961 -23.73 33.31 -18.62
N HIS A 962 -23.19 33.98 -17.61
CA HIS A 962 -23.93 34.61 -16.53
C HIS A 962 -23.39 36.02 -16.20
N PRO A 963 -23.50 37.01 -17.12
CA PRO A 963 -22.79 38.29 -17.04
C PRO A 963 -23.18 39.18 -15.84
N GLY A 964 -24.29 38.89 -15.15
CA GLY A 964 -24.76 39.66 -13.99
C GLY A 964 -24.35 39.11 -12.62
N TRP A 965 -23.57 38.02 -12.57
CA TRP A 965 -23.21 37.36 -11.31
C TRP A 965 -21.88 37.87 -10.72
N GLU A 966 -21.74 37.92 -9.41
CA GLU A 966 -20.44 38.19 -8.74
C GLU A 966 -20.09 37.03 -7.79
N LEU A 967 -18.79 36.80 -7.56
CA LEU A 967 -18.31 35.90 -6.51
C LEU A 967 -17.72 36.71 -5.35
N GLU A 968 -18.17 36.42 -4.14
CA GLU A 968 -17.64 37.01 -2.92
C GLU A 968 -17.03 35.93 -2.03
N VAL A 969 -15.71 36.00 -1.79
CA VAL A 969 -14.98 35.09 -0.90
C VAL A 969 -14.82 35.75 0.47
N VAL A 970 -15.32 35.10 1.51
CA VAL A 970 -15.35 35.59 2.89
C VAL A 970 -14.56 34.63 3.78
N GLY A 971 -13.56 35.17 4.47
CA GLY A 971 -12.63 34.42 5.31
C GLY A 971 -11.18 34.85 5.13
N ASP A 972 -10.31 34.28 5.94
CA ASP A 972 -8.87 34.48 5.87
C ASP A 972 -8.15 33.15 6.10
N GLY A 973 -6.85 33.10 5.82
CA GLY A 973 -6.03 31.91 5.97
C GLY A 973 -4.72 31.95 5.17
N PRO A 974 -3.87 30.93 5.35
CA PRO A 974 -2.54 30.88 4.74
C PRO A 974 -2.55 30.95 3.21
N GLU A 975 -3.62 30.47 2.55
CA GLU A 975 -3.74 30.45 1.09
C GLU A 975 -4.21 31.78 0.48
N ARG A 976 -4.58 32.77 1.30
CA ARG A 976 -5.22 34.00 0.82
C ARG A 976 -4.43 34.67 -0.31
N ALA A 977 -3.12 34.86 -0.13
CA ALA A 977 -2.28 35.52 -1.12
C ALA A 977 -2.17 34.72 -2.44
N ALA A 978 -2.21 33.38 -2.37
CA ALA A 978 -2.20 32.53 -3.55
C ALA A 978 -3.54 32.58 -4.30
N LEU A 979 -4.65 32.57 -3.57
CA LEU A 979 -6.01 32.66 -4.13
C LEU A 979 -6.31 34.01 -4.76
N GLU A 980 -5.83 35.11 -4.17
CA GLU A 980 -5.95 36.45 -4.76
C GLU A 980 -5.15 36.56 -6.07
N ARG A 981 -3.96 35.95 -6.14
CA ARG A 981 -3.18 35.86 -7.39
C ARG A 981 -3.87 35.00 -8.46
N LEU A 982 -4.45 33.87 -8.05
CA LEU A 982 -5.22 33.02 -8.96
C LEU A 982 -6.41 33.82 -9.52
N ALA A 983 -7.21 34.46 -8.66
CA ALA A 983 -8.34 35.27 -9.10
C ALA A 983 -7.93 36.37 -10.08
N ALA A 984 -6.80 37.05 -9.86
CA ALA A 984 -6.28 38.07 -10.77
C ALA A 984 -5.82 37.52 -12.14
N SER A 985 -5.54 36.22 -12.24
CA SER A 985 -5.14 35.55 -13.49
C SER A 985 -6.30 34.98 -14.30
N LEU A 986 -7.52 34.96 -13.75
CA LEU A 986 -8.72 34.42 -14.38
C LEU A 986 -9.37 35.45 -15.32
N GLU A 987 -10.10 34.97 -16.34
CA GLU A 987 -10.69 35.81 -17.39
C GLU A 987 -11.70 36.83 -16.84
N HIS A 988 -12.47 36.43 -15.83
CA HIS A 988 -13.49 37.24 -15.15
C HIS A 988 -13.07 37.58 -13.70
N GLY A 989 -11.76 37.66 -13.46
CA GLY A 989 -11.18 37.91 -12.13
C GLY A 989 -11.67 39.20 -11.46
N GLU A 990 -12.03 40.22 -12.24
CA GLU A 990 -12.58 41.49 -11.77
C GLU A 990 -13.96 41.36 -11.09
N ARG A 991 -14.66 40.23 -11.30
CA ARG A 991 -15.95 39.89 -10.69
C ARG A 991 -15.82 39.06 -9.41
N ILE A 992 -14.59 38.78 -8.98
CA ILE A 992 -14.28 38.05 -7.75
C ILE A 992 -13.76 39.03 -6.70
N ARG A 993 -14.43 39.09 -5.54
CA ARG A 993 -14.05 39.98 -4.42
C ARG A 993 -13.71 39.19 -3.17
N PHE A 994 -12.56 39.47 -2.57
CA PHE A 994 -12.18 38.96 -1.25
C PHE A 994 -12.56 39.98 -0.18
N ARG A 995 -13.50 39.61 0.70
CA ARG A 995 -13.96 40.49 1.80
C ARG A 995 -13.08 40.38 3.05
N GLY A 996 -12.34 39.29 3.20
CA GLY A 996 -11.60 38.98 4.44
C GLY A 996 -12.51 38.40 5.52
N GLU A 997 -12.01 38.36 6.76
CA GLU A 997 -12.77 37.85 7.91
C GLU A 997 -13.96 38.78 8.26
N VAL A 998 -15.14 38.18 8.44
CA VAL A 998 -16.37 38.88 8.82
C VAL A 998 -16.84 38.37 10.18
N PRO A 999 -17.14 39.24 11.16
CA PRO A 999 -17.69 38.83 12.45
C PRO A 999 -18.97 38.02 12.27
N THR A 1000 -19.16 36.96 13.07
CA THR A 1000 -20.34 36.08 12.98
C THR A 1000 -21.67 36.82 13.05
N ALA A 1001 -21.74 37.92 13.82
CA ALA A 1001 -22.94 38.75 13.93
C ALA A 1001 -23.34 39.41 12.59
N ASP A 1002 -22.38 39.62 11.69
CA ASP A 1002 -22.56 40.32 10.41
C ASP A 1002 -22.69 39.35 9.22
N LEU A 1003 -22.42 38.05 9.41
CA LEU A 1003 -22.54 37.03 8.37
C LEU A 1003 -23.96 36.91 7.81
N ALA A 1004 -24.99 37.21 8.61
CA ALA A 1004 -26.37 37.24 8.12
C ALA A 1004 -26.53 38.18 6.92
N GLY A 1005 -25.87 39.35 6.94
CA GLY A 1005 -25.91 40.31 5.83
C GLY A 1005 -25.16 39.82 4.59
N VAL A 1006 -24.12 39.00 4.75
CA VAL A 1006 -23.41 38.35 3.64
C VAL A 1006 -24.33 37.36 2.92
N TYR A 1007 -24.98 36.47 3.68
CA TYR A 1007 -25.92 35.51 3.11
C TYR A 1007 -27.19 36.17 2.54
N ASP A 1008 -27.66 37.26 3.15
CA ASP A 1008 -28.79 38.05 2.63
C ASP A 1008 -28.48 38.66 1.26
N ALA A 1009 -27.21 38.92 0.95
CA ALA A 1009 -26.80 39.38 -0.38
C ALA A 1009 -26.55 38.24 -1.39
N ALA A 1010 -26.46 36.99 -0.93
CA ALA A 1010 -26.12 35.83 -1.75
C ALA A 1010 -27.35 35.15 -2.37
N GLY A 1011 -27.21 34.68 -3.60
CA GLY A 1011 -28.14 33.77 -4.26
C GLY A 1011 -27.73 32.30 -4.15
N LEU A 1012 -26.44 32.02 -3.97
CA LEU A 1012 -25.88 30.68 -3.79
C LEU A 1012 -24.72 30.73 -2.80
N LEU A 1013 -24.56 29.68 -2.00
CA LEU A 1013 -23.31 29.38 -1.29
C LEU A 1013 -22.55 28.30 -2.06
N ALA A 1014 -21.27 28.50 -2.35
CA ALA A 1014 -20.40 27.49 -2.93
C ALA A 1014 -19.37 27.01 -1.88
N LEU A 1015 -19.29 25.69 -1.69
CA LEU A 1015 -18.37 25.05 -0.75
C LEU A 1015 -17.73 23.82 -1.41
N ALA A 1016 -16.56 24.01 -2.02
CA ALA A 1016 -15.68 22.90 -2.40
C ALA A 1016 -14.77 22.60 -1.21
N SER A 1017 -14.73 21.39 -0.71
CA SER A 1017 -13.83 20.98 0.39
C SER A 1017 -13.53 19.51 0.27
N ASP A 1018 -12.30 19.11 0.59
CA ASP A 1018 -11.89 17.70 0.60
C ASP A 1018 -12.60 16.92 1.72
N PHE A 1019 -12.84 17.62 2.83
CA PHE A 1019 -13.42 17.05 4.02
C PHE A 1019 -14.21 18.09 4.82
N GLU A 1020 -15.38 17.70 5.29
CA GLU A 1020 -16.17 18.44 6.28
C GLU A 1020 -16.73 17.51 7.35
N GLY A 1021 -16.92 18.06 8.56
CA GLY A 1021 -17.75 17.41 9.59
C GLY A 1021 -19.23 17.74 9.33
N THR A 1022 -19.79 18.62 10.16
CA THR A 1022 -21.07 19.29 9.86
C THR A 1022 -20.77 20.78 9.69
N PRO A 1023 -20.55 21.27 8.46
CA PRO A 1023 -20.08 22.62 8.21
C PRO A 1023 -21.16 23.65 8.57
N MET A 1024 -20.87 24.48 9.58
CA MET A 1024 -21.82 25.48 10.08
C MET A 1024 -22.25 26.47 9.01
N VAL A 1025 -21.37 26.78 8.05
CA VAL A 1025 -21.65 27.73 6.96
C VAL A 1025 -22.80 27.27 6.06
N LEU A 1026 -23.02 25.96 5.91
CA LEU A 1026 -24.19 25.43 5.20
C LEU A 1026 -25.48 25.74 5.98
N ALA A 1027 -25.50 25.44 7.28
CA ALA A 1027 -26.65 25.71 8.14
C ALA A 1027 -26.94 27.23 8.22
N GLU A 1028 -25.91 28.06 8.24
CA GLU A 1028 -26.02 29.52 8.27
C GLU A 1028 -26.60 30.08 6.96
N ALA A 1029 -26.09 29.65 5.80
CA ALA A 1029 -26.65 30.04 4.51
C ALA A 1029 -28.10 29.60 4.36
N MET A 1030 -28.40 28.35 4.73
CA MET A 1030 -29.75 27.80 4.69
C MET A 1030 -30.72 28.53 5.64
N ALA A 1031 -30.27 28.97 6.81
CA ALA A 1031 -31.09 29.78 7.74
C ALA A 1031 -31.50 31.14 7.16
N ARG A 1032 -30.77 31.62 6.15
CA ARG A 1032 -31.11 32.80 5.35
C ARG A 1032 -31.80 32.45 4.02
N GLY A 1033 -32.17 31.19 3.82
CA GLY A 1033 -32.83 30.69 2.61
C GLY A 1033 -31.94 30.71 1.38
N VAL A 1034 -30.61 30.56 1.55
CA VAL A 1034 -29.64 30.50 0.45
C VAL A 1034 -29.40 29.03 0.09
N PRO A 1035 -29.70 28.60 -1.15
CA PRO A 1035 -29.32 27.28 -1.64
C PRO A 1035 -27.81 27.09 -1.72
N VAL A 1036 -27.36 25.84 -1.65
CA VAL A 1036 -25.93 25.49 -1.53
C VAL A 1036 -25.43 24.69 -2.74
N VAL A 1037 -24.15 24.81 -3.08
CA VAL A 1037 -23.43 24.00 -4.07
C VAL A 1037 -22.20 23.43 -3.40
N CYS A 1038 -22.13 22.10 -3.28
CA CYS A 1038 -21.11 21.46 -2.44
C CYS A 1038 -20.42 20.27 -3.14
N THR A 1039 -19.16 20.01 -2.79
CA THR A 1039 -18.52 18.69 -3.00
C THR A 1039 -19.03 17.67 -1.98
N PRO A 1040 -18.92 16.35 -2.24
CA PRO A 1040 -19.38 15.28 -1.33
C PRO A 1040 -18.42 15.09 -0.14
N SER A 1041 -18.17 16.15 0.60
CA SER A 1041 -17.18 16.22 1.69
C SER A 1041 -17.63 15.49 2.98
N SER A 1042 -18.92 15.17 3.08
CA SER A 1042 -19.51 14.21 4.05
C SER A 1042 -20.93 13.83 3.63
N GLU A 1043 -21.45 12.71 4.14
CA GLU A 1043 -22.84 12.30 3.90
C GLU A 1043 -23.85 13.35 4.42
N ALA A 1044 -23.52 14.10 5.46
CA ALA A 1044 -24.35 15.20 5.95
C ALA A 1044 -24.40 16.36 4.93
N VAL A 1045 -23.27 16.67 4.30
CA VAL A 1045 -23.19 17.65 3.21
C VAL A 1045 -23.96 17.14 1.99
N GLU A 1046 -23.83 15.87 1.63
CA GLU A 1046 -24.59 15.26 0.53
C GLU A 1046 -26.09 15.30 0.76
N ALA A 1047 -26.55 14.89 1.94
CA ALA A 1047 -27.96 14.92 2.30
C ALA A 1047 -28.51 16.36 2.26
N THR A 1048 -27.72 17.33 2.75
CA THR A 1048 -28.05 18.76 2.72
C THR A 1048 -28.15 19.28 1.29
N ALA A 1049 -27.15 18.98 0.46
CA ALA A 1049 -27.10 19.42 -0.93
C ALA A 1049 -28.24 18.80 -1.75
N ARG A 1050 -28.54 17.51 -1.57
CA ARG A 1050 -29.68 16.85 -2.24
C ARG A 1050 -31.03 17.42 -1.81
N ALA A 1051 -31.15 17.88 -0.56
CA ALA A 1051 -32.40 18.43 -0.04
C ALA A 1051 -32.63 19.91 -0.39
N ALA A 1052 -31.56 20.70 -0.52
CA ALA A 1052 -31.66 22.17 -0.56
C ALA A 1052 -30.62 22.84 -1.49
N GLY A 1053 -30.07 22.14 -2.47
CA GLY A 1053 -28.99 22.65 -3.31
C GLY A 1053 -28.55 21.72 -4.44
N PHE A 1054 -27.25 21.77 -4.76
CA PHE A 1054 -26.59 20.99 -5.80
C PHE A 1054 -25.37 20.29 -5.22
N LEU A 1055 -25.21 19.03 -5.58
CA LEU A 1055 -24.08 18.20 -5.19
C LEU A 1055 -23.25 17.90 -6.44
N SER A 1056 -21.95 18.20 -6.39
CA SER A 1056 -21.02 17.76 -7.44
C SER A 1056 -20.50 16.36 -7.18
N GLU A 1057 -19.90 15.74 -8.18
CA GLU A 1057 -18.91 14.67 -7.93
C GLU A 1057 -17.61 15.30 -7.41
N ASP A 1058 -16.69 14.48 -6.93
CA ASP A 1058 -15.41 14.94 -6.38
C ASP A 1058 -14.38 15.25 -7.48
N SER A 1059 -14.71 16.23 -8.34
CA SER A 1059 -13.77 16.74 -9.35
C SER A 1059 -14.02 18.22 -9.68
N PRO A 1060 -12.99 18.97 -10.11
CA PRO A 1060 -13.14 20.37 -10.49
C PRO A 1060 -14.16 20.57 -11.61
N ALA A 1061 -14.19 19.66 -12.59
CA ALA A 1061 -15.10 19.72 -13.71
C ALA A 1061 -16.56 19.52 -13.28
N SER A 1062 -16.82 18.55 -12.38
CA SER A 1062 -18.16 18.30 -11.86
C SER A 1062 -18.66 19.44 -10.98
N PHE A 1063 -17.78 20.02 -10.15
CA PHE A 1063 -18.12 21.21 -9.36
C PHE A 1063 -18.47 22.41 -10.24
N THR A 1064 -17.74 22.59 -11.34
CA THR A 1064 -18.03 23.62 -12.34
C THR A 1064 -19.41 23.41 -12.98
N ARG A 1065 -19.77 22.16 -13.34
CA ARG A 1065 -21.10 21.83 -13.86
C ARG A 1065 -22.20 22.15 -12.85
N ALA A 1066 -22.05 21.72 -11.60
CA ALA A 1066 -23.03 21.93 -10.54
C ALA A 1066 -23.23 23.44 -10.25
N LEU A 1067 -22.16 24.21 -10.19
CA LEU A 1067 -22.25 25.67 -10.00
C LEU A 1067 -22.92 26.36 -11.19
N THR A 1068 -22.58 25.96 -12.42
CA THR A 1068 -23.18 26.50 -13.64
C THR A 1068 -24.68 26.19 -13.69
N GLU A 1069 -25.08 24.97 -13.35
CA GLU A 1069 -26.48 24.56 -13.27
C GLU A 1069 -27.25 25.35 -12.21
N ALA A 1070 -26.67 25.55 -11.03
CA ALA A 1070 -27.26 26.34 -9.96
C ALA A 1070 -27.48 27.81 -10.37
N MET A 1071 -26.51 28.41 -11.07
CA MET A 1071 -26.60 29.77 -11.59
C MET A 1071 -27.62 29.89 -12.74
N SER A 1072 -27.88 28.78 -13.45
CA SER A 1072 -28.81 28.71 -14.58
C SER A 1072 -30.27 28.47 -14.18
N GLN A 1073 -30.56 28.20 -12.90
CA GLN A 1073 -31.94 27.92 -12.47
C GLN A 1073 -32.91 29.06 -12.81
N GLU A 1074 -34.14 28.71 -13.16
CA GLU A 1074 -35.22 29.69 -13.31
C GLU A 1074 -35.61 30.27 -11.94
N GLU A 1075 -36.14 31.50 -11.92
CA GLU A 1075 -36.50 32.21 -10.69
C GLU A 1075 -37.49 31.42 -9.82
N SER A 1076 -38.42 30.68 -10.43
CA SER A 1076 -39.36 29.80 -9.73
C SER A 1076 -38.69 28.60 -9.08
N ALA A 1077 -37.79 27.91 -9.78
CA ALA A 1077 -37.07 26.75 -9.27
C ALA A 1077 -36.11 27.15 -8.13
N TRP A 1078 -35.46 28.31 -8.26
CA TRP A 1078 -34.63 28.85 -7.18
C TRP A 1078 -35.42 29.18 -5.91
N ARG A 1079 -36.67 29.67 -6.04
CA ARG A 1079 -37.54 29.92 -4.87
C ARG A 1079 -37.92 28.63 -4.14
N GLU A 1080 -38.11 27.53 -4.87
CA GLU A 1080 -38.36 26.20 -4.28
C GLU A 1080 -37.15 25.72 -3.49
N LEU A 1081 -35.94 25.85 -4.07
CA LEU A 1081 -34.69 25.55 -3.37
C LEU A 1081 -34.48 26.43 -2.13
N SER A 1082 -34.82 27.72 -2.21
CA SER A 1082 -34.77 28.64 -1.06
C SER A 1082 -35.73 28.23 0.07
N ALA A 1083 -36.93 27.76 -0.28
CA ALA A 1083 -37.90 27.26 0.70
C ALA A 1083 -37.41 25.95 1.36
N ALA A 1084 -36.85 25.03 0.57
CA ALA A 1084 -36.26 23.79 1.08
C ALA A 1084 -35.05 24.05 2.00
N ALA A 1085 -34.20 25.02 1.66
CA ALA A 1085 -33.10 25.47 2.51
C ALA A 1085 -33.60 25.95 3.89
N LEU A 1086 -34.66 26.76 3.93
CA LEU A 1086 -35.25 27.20 5.20
C LEU A 1086 -35.86 26.04 6.00
N GLU A 1087 -36.44 25.05 5.34
CA GLU A 1087 -36.97 23.87 6.02
C GLU A 1087 -35.86 23.05 6.69
N GLN A 1088 -34.76 22.80 5.98
CA GLN A 1088 -33.58 22.14 6.54
C GLN A 1088 -33.00 22.93 7.74
N ALA A 1089 -32.91 24.25 7.61
CA ALA A 1089 -32.37 25.12 8.67
C ALA A 1089 -33.19 25.13 9.97
N ARG A 1090 -34.48 24.72 9.96
CA ARG A 1090 -35.30 24.66 11.20
C ARG A 1090 -34.78 23.63 12.20
N THR A 1091 -34.14 22.56 11.73
CA THR A 1091 -33.45 21.59 12.60
C THR A 1091 -32.26 22.23 13.34
N HIS A 1092 -31.71 23.28 12.71
CA HIS A 1092 -30.73 24.27 13.15
C HIS A 1092 -31.17 25.22 14.29
N ASP A 1093 -32.47 25.38 14.52
CA ASP A 1093 -32.98 26.53 15.26
C ASP A 1093 -32.48 26.57 16.71
N PRO A 1094 -31.90 27.70 17.18
CA PRO A 1094 -31.35 27.79 18.53
C PRO A 1094 -32.33 27.47 19.65
N ARG A 1095 -33.63 27.77 19.50
CA ARG A 1095 -34.64 27.47 20.53
C ARG A 1095 -34.91 25.96 20.58
N ALA A 1096 -35.05 25.33 19.41
CA ALA A 1096 -35.24 23.88 19.32
C ALA A 1096 -34.03 23.14 19.92
N VAL A 1097 -32.82 23.48 19.49
CA VAL A 1097 -31.57 22.86 19.98
C VAL A 1097 -31.40 23.01 21.49
N VAL A 1098 -31.69 24.19 22.05
CA VAL A 1098 -31.65 24.42 23.50
C VAL A 1098 -32.64 23.52 24.24
N GLU A 1099 -33.86 23.34 23.74
CA GLU A 1099 -34.83 22.42 24.33
C GLU A 1099 -34.36 20.95 24.27
N HIS A 1100 -33.62 20.54 23.25
CA HIS A 1100 -32.96 19.23 23.23
C HIS A 1100 -31.91 19.09 24.35
N TRP A 1101 -31.06 20.11 24.54
CA TRP A 1101 -30.10 20.13 25.65
C TRP A 1101 -30.76 20.16 27.02
N LEU A 1102 -31.80 20.97 27.23
CA LEU A 1102 -32.52 21.04 28.50
C LEU A 1102 -33.22 19.71 28.82
N ARG A 1103 -33.77 19.01 27.81
CA ARG A 1103 -34.33 17.67 28.00
C ARG A 1103 -33.27 16.67 28.45
N LEU A 1104 -32.07 16.71 27.84
CA LEU A 1104 -30.96 15.84 28.27
C LEU A 1104 -30.53 16.14 29.72
N LEU A 1105 -30.37 17.41 30.06
CA LEU A 1105 -29.88 17.83 31.39
C LEU A 1105 -30.92 17.66 32.52
N ARG A 1106 -32.20 17.45 32.18
CA ARG A 1106 -33.29 17.17 33.14
C ARG A 1106 -33.53 15.68 33.39
N ARG A 1107 -32.96 14.78 32.57
CA ARG A 1107 -33.01 13.32 32.76
C ARG A 1107 -32.12 12.89 33.93
#